data_AF-A0A401WUS0-F1
#
_entry.id   AF-A0A401WUS0-F1
#
_cell.length_a   1.000
_cell.length_b   1.000
_cell.length_c   1.000
_cell.angle_alpha   90.00
_cell.angle_beta   90.00
_cell.angle_gamma   90.00
#
_symmetry.space_group_name_H-M   'P 1'
#
loop_
_entity.id
_entity.type
_entity.pdbx_description
1 polymer ?
#
loop_
_entity_poly.entity_id
_entity_poly.type
_entity_poly.pdbx_seq_one_letter_code
_entity_poly.pdbx_strand_id
1 'polypeptide(L)'
;MLTPINEILTIEQLTGHSWAWGPANHPVQSTTFGFTPDGLITGWENHPQEISWKLDDNGLKIFSAEGKCSWIFNIADKLGDEIRLFGSCQQPGFQYLVYQLIAPLAPPKAKEEGIRLVIWDLDDTFWNGTLSEGEITQIPENINIVKELNRRGIVNAICSRNDFSNVESKLKELGVWDEFIFPRIEWGPKGPLIKDIVEQIQLRPASILFIDDNVTNLNEALHFVPSINVAEPTIIPTLLADPKFKGKPDPTCKRLKQYRVLEAKQKDKSAMGGDNISFLRDSNIRISFHTDIEQQFPRIHDLVNRTNQLNFTKKRWPEDIEEARKIFEAELQEEFNSNVGYVKVSDAYGNYGICGFYFIQRDTCKHFLFSCRTMNMGVEQAVWQKLGRKHIEIQGKVASRLDMPLVDWVSFVPDIDHADDGIAGTAPRPTICLRGACDMMMTAHFLRTDVETKEEFNYPYEGWEIATTLRSALVNEALERPINRQIIAALPGIPENRFATATWDETADVYVFTFGQETFHGLYRSKTTGMTIPMGTYALPYYLPGGPFEKFDYTSVPYEEIQDKLPNTTRDQWNFFRSEFSFIGGFNKDIFVKDLRTLFTRLKRAGKTIIIVGLNSKVGRDLGILSAFGQINELTLPVAREFGVDFIDAHQFVKSENDLAKDGSFGGSHYERRVYKQISDAILNIVHNKIKNMKTILPY
;
A
#
# COMPACT_ATOMS: atom_id res chain seq x y z
N MET A 1 27.37 -2.04 -29.73
CA MET A 1 27.73 -1.71 -31.15
C MET A 1 26.42 -1.87 -31.88
N LEU A 2 25.93 -0.85 -32.57
CA LEU A 2 24.60 -0.91 -33.21
C LEU A 2 24.64 -1.93 -34.35
N THR A 3 23.88 -3.02 -34.19
CA THR A 3 23.86 -4.14 -35.14
C THR A 3 22.49 -4.21 -35.81
N PRO A 4 22.39 -4.57 -37.10
CA PRO A 4 21.11 -4.87 -37.73
C PRO A 4 20.34 -5.94 -36.94
N ILE A 5 19.03 -5.75 -36.73
CA ILE A 5 18.19 -6.67 -35.93
C ILE A 5 18.30 -8.13 -36.40
N ASN A 6 18.44 -8.34 -37.71
CA ASN A 6 18.43 -9.66 -38.33
C ASN A 6 19.68 -10.50 -38.05
N GLU A 7 20.73 -9.90 -37.49
CA GLU A 7 21.92 -10.63 -37.01
C GLU A 7 21.79 -11.07 -35.54
N ILE A 8 20.78 -10.57 -34.81
CA ILE A 8 20.64 -10.74 -33.35
C ILE A 8 19.36 -11.49 -32.97
N LEU A 9 18.29 -11.42 -33.77
CA LEU A 9 16.94 -11.80 -33.35
C LEU A 9 16.27 -12.81 -34.29
N THR A 10 15.91 -13.97 -33.75
CA THR A 10 15.01 -14.94 -34.40
C THR A 10 13.56 -14.69 -33.98
N ILE A 11 12.59 -15.23 -34.74
CA ILE A 11 11.16 -15.19 -34.37
C ILE A 11 10.92 -15.84 -32.99
N GLU A 12 11.67 -16.89 -32.66
CA GLU A 12 11.59 -17.57 -31.36
C GLU A 12 12.05 -16.68 -30.22
N GLN A 13 13.12 -15.91 -30.42
CA GLN A 13 13.58 -14.92 -29.43
C GLN A 13 12.59 -13.76 -29.32
N LEU A 14 11.98 -13.31 -30.43
CA LEU A 14 11.00 -12.22 -30.36
C LEU A 14 9.74 -12.62 -29.56
N THR A 15 9.27 -13.84 -29.78
CA THR A 15 7.99 -14.35 -29.24
C THR A 15 8.12 -15.01 -27.86
N GLY A 16 9.33 -15.30 -27.41
CA GLY A 16 9.62 -15.93 -26.11
C GLY A 16 9.72 -14.98 -24.92
N HIS A 17 9.55 -13.68 -25.12
CA HIS A 17 9.75 -12.65 -24.09
C HIS A 17 8.58 -11.68 -23.97
N SER A 18 8.41 -11.11 -22.77
CA SER A 18 7.72 -9.84 -22.60
C SER A 18 8.72 -8.71 -22.79
N TRP A 19 8.31 -7.70 -23.53
CA TRP A 19 9.10 -6.57 -23.91
C TRP A 19 8.65 -5.32 -23.16
N ALA A 20 9.62 -4.53 -22.72
CA ALA A 20 9.37 -3.17 -22.26
C ALA A 20 9.40 -2.20 -23.45
N TRP A 21 8.41 -1.33 -23.54
CA TRP A 21 8.19 -0.40 -24.64
C TRP A 21 8.22 1.04 -24.11
N GLY A 22 8.94 1.94 -24.78
CA GLY A 22 8.83 3.38 -24.51
C GLY A 22 9.86 4.22 -25.26
N PRO A 23 9.89 5.55 -25.04
CA PRO A 23 10.88 6.42 -25.64
C PRO A 23 12.28 6.08 -25.11
N ALA A 24 13.30 6.16 -25.97
CA ALA A 24 14.67 5.74 -25.61
C ALA A 24 15.28 6.51 -24.43
N ASN A 25 14.86 7.77 -24.22
CA ASN A 25 15.39 8.67 -23.18
C ASN A 25 14.42 8.92 -22.00
N HIS A 26 13.34 8.14 -21.88
CA HIS A 26 12.34 8.28 -20.82
C HIS A 26 12.01 6.91 -20.21
N PRO A 27 11.33 6.87 -19.04
CA PRO A 27 10.82 5.62 -18.48
C PRO A 27 9.98 4.85 -19.49
N VAL A 28 10.08 3.52 -19.44
CA VAL A 28 9.25 2.63 -20.28
C VAL A 28 7.77 2.84 -19.95
N GLN A 29 6.96 2.92 -20.99
CA GLN A 29 5.52 3.15 -20.91
C GLN A 29 4.75 1.85 -20.64
N SER A 30 5.34 0.70 -20.98
CA SER A 30 4.75 -0.62 -20.75
C SER A 30 5.85 -1.66 -20.62
N THR A 31 5.61 -2.71 -19.84
CA THR A 31 6.47 -3.90 -19.69
C THR A 31 5.78 -5.19 -20.11
N THR A 32 4.55 -5.08 -20.61
CA THR A 32 3.68 -6.21 -20.97
C THR A 32 3.63 -6.45 -22.47
N PHE A 33 4.40 -5.72 -23.27
CA PHE A 33 4.34 -5.78 -24.73
C PHE A 33 4.84 -7.15 -25.21
N GLY A 34 4.00 -7.92 -25.90
CA GLY A 34 4.34 -9.29 -26.30
C GLY A 34 4.16 -9.50 -27.81
N PHE A 35 4.97 -10.38 -28.38
CA PHE A 35 4.83 -10.82 -29.78
C PHE A 35 4.40 -12.28 -29.80
N THR A 36 3.39 -12.61 -30.59
CA THR A 36 2.96 -14.01 -30.77
C THR A 36 3.45 -14.57 -32.11
N PRO A 37 3.68 -15.89 -32.22
CA PRO A 37 4.18 -16.51 -33.46
C PRO A 37 3.27 -16.33 -34.69
N ASP A 38 1.97 -16.11 -34.48
CA ASP A 38 0.98 -15.84 -35.52
C ASP A 38 0.95 -14.36 -35.97
N GLY A 39 1.89 -13.54 -35.49
CA GLY A 39 2.06 -12.16 -35.96
C GLY A 39 1.20 -11.12 -35.25
N LEU A 40 0.64 -11.46 -34.08
CA LEU A 40 -0.17 -10.55 -33.26
C LEU A 40 0.65 -9.97 -32.09
N ILE A 41 0.17 -8.85 -31.56
CA ILE A 41 0.74 -8.20 -30.37
C ILE A 41 -0.17 -8.47 -29.16
N THR A 42 0.44 -8.82 -28.04
CA THR A 42 -0.23 -9.09 -26.76
C THR A 42 0.22 -8.09 -25.68
N GLY A 43 -0.51 -8.03 -24.55
CA GLY A 43 -0.34 -6.94 -23.57
C GLY A 43 -1.16 -5.69 -23.89
N TRP A 44 -2.29 -5.92 -24.58
CA TRP A 44 -3.14 -4.98 -25.32
C TRP A 44 -3.74 -3.80 -24.53
N GLU A 45 -3.77 -3.86 -23.21
CA GLU A 45 -4.50 -2.88 -22.39
C GLU A 45 -3.93 -1.44 -22.50
N ASN A 46 -2.68 -1.29 -22.98
CA ASN A 46 -2.01 0.00 -23.14
C ASN A 46 -1.62 0.36 -24.60
N HIS A 47 -1.92 -0.49 -25.60
CA HIS A 47 -1.44 -0.32 -26.99
C HIS A 47 -2.54 -0.56 -28.03
N PRO A 48 -3.62 0.26 -28.06
CA PRO A 48 -4.76 0.03 -28.93
C PRO A 48 -4.47 0.24 -30.43
N GLN A 49 -3.32 0.82 -30.78
CA GLN A 49 -2.94 1.12 -32.16
C GLN A 49 -1.87 0.18 -32.73
N GLU A 50 -1.36 -0.77 -31.94
CA GLU A 50 -0.28 -1.69 -32.33
C GLU A 50 -0.80 -3.14 -32.26
N ILE A 51 -1.27 -3.65 -33.40
CA ILE A 51 -2.11 -4.86 -33.44
C ILE A 51 -1.36 -6.09 -33.93
N SER A 52 -0.53 -5.90 -34.95
CA SER A 52 0.22 -6.97 -35.57
C SER A 52 1.65 -6.55 -35.87
N TRP A 53 2.49 -7.53 -36.12
CA TRP A 53 3.90 -7.31 -36.38
C TRP A 53 4.41 -8.18 -37.52
N LYS A 54 5.51 -7.76 -38.12
CA LYS A 54 6.26 -8.53 -39.10
C LYS A 54 7.74 -8.26 -38.97
N LEU A 55 8.55 -9.31 -39.03
CA LEU A 55 10.01 -9.20 -39.15
C LEU A 55 10.40 -9.49 -40.60
N ASP A 56 11.15 -8.59 -41.24
CA ASP A 56 11.70 -8.77 -42.58
C ASP A 56 13.15 -8.27 -42.68
N ASP A 57 13.75 -8.35 -43.88
CA ASP A 57 15.14 -7.96 -44.13
C ASP A 57 15.46 -6.49 -43.74
N ASN A 58 14.44 -5.64 -43.58
CA ASN A 58 14.57 -4.24 -43.19
C ASN A 58 14.27 -3.99 -41.70
N GLY A 59 14.02 -5.03 -40.90
CA GLY A 59 13.80 -4.97 -39.47
C GLY A 59 12.39 -5.36 -39.01
N LEU A 60 12.09 -5.08 -37.75
CA LEU A 60 10.80 -5.36 -37.12
C LEU A 60 9.83 -4.21 -37.37
N LYS A 61 8.66 -4.54 -37.91
CA LYS A 61 7.58 -3.58 -38.22
C LYS A 61 6.35 -3.89 -37.41
N ILE A 62 5.71 -2.86 -36.90
CA ILE A 62 4.45 -2.95 -36.14
C ILE A 62 3.36 -2.20 -36.89
N PHE A 63 2.19 -2.81 -36.98
CA PHE A 63 1.05 -2.33 -37.77
C PHE A 63 -0.17 -2.06 -36.90
N SER A 64 -0.98 -1.10 -37.32
CA SER A 64 -2.24 -0.78 -36.67
C SER A 64 -3.41 -1.64 -37.15
N ALA A 65 -4.58 -1.47 -36.52
CA ALA A 65 -5.84 -2.10 -36.93
C ALA A 65 -6.17 -1.92 -38.41
N GLU A 66 -5.80 -0.77 -38.94
CA GLU A 66 -6.03 -0.39 -40.33
C GLU A 66 -4.98 -0.95 -41.29
N GLY A 67 -4.02 -1.76 -40.79
CA GLY A 67 -2.93 -2.33 -41.57
C GLY A 67 -1.82 -1.34 -41.94
N LYS A 68 -1.80 -0.13 -41.35
CA LYS A 68 -0.74 0.86 -41.58
C LYS A 68 0.46 0.56 -40.70
N CYS A 69 1.66 0.62 -41.28
CA CYS A 69 2.91 0.51 -40.52
C CYS A 69 3.06 1.72 -39.60
N SER A 70 3.05 1.49 -38.29
CA SER A 70 3.15 2.54 -37.27
C SER A 70 4.58 2.70 -36.77
N TRP A 71 5.34 1.60 -36.72
CA TRP A 71 6.70 1.59 -36.18
C TRP A 71 7.64 0.73 -37.02
N ILE A 72 8.88 1.20 -37.16
CA ILE A 72 9.97 0.45 -37.78
C ILE A 72 11.16 0.44 -36.82
N PHE A 73 11.53 -0.74 -36.34
CA PHE A 73 12.74 -1.01 -35.57
C PHE A 73 13.75 -1.66 -36.48
N ASN A 74 14.92 -1.05 -36.62
CA ASN A 74 15.95 -1.50 -37.57
C ASN A 74 17.32 -1.72 -36.93
N ILE A 75 17.50 -1.28 -35.67
CA ILE A 75 18.76 -1.36 -34.96
C ILE A 75 18.57 -2.11 -33.65
N ALA A 76 19.47 -3.03 -33.32
CA ALA A 76 19.54 -3.69 -32.03
C ALA A 76 20.86 -3.37 -31.30
N ASP A 77 20.81 -3.37 -29.97
CA ASP A 77 22.00 -3.40 -29.10
C ASP A 77 21.81 -4.48 -28.03
N LYS A 78 22.88 -5.20 -27.72
CA LYS A 78 22.91 -6.23 -26.68
C LYS A 78 23.76 -5.73 -25.53
N LEU A 79 23.13 -5.42 -24.41
CA LEU A 79 23.79 -4.80 -23.25
C LEU A 79 23.60 -5.71 -22.03
N GLY A 80 24.66 -6.40 -21.61
CA GLY A 80 24.59 -7.35 -20.50
C GLY A 80 23.63 -8.51 -20.80
N ASP A 81 22.64 -8.69 -19.93
CA ASP A 81 21.57 -9.69 -20.03
C ASP A 81 20.29 -9.15 -20.71
N GLU A 82 20.36 -8.02 -21.44
CA GLU A 82 19.24 -7.44 -22.18
C GLU A 82 19.49 -7.34 -23.70
N ILE A 83 18.40 -7.45 -24.47
CA ILE A 83 18.32 -7.07 -25.89
C ILE A 83 17.48 -5.81 -25.99
N ARG A 84 18.00 -4.79 -26.69
CA ARG A 84 17.31 -3.52 -26.96
C ARG A 84 17.12 -3.32 -28.45
N LEU A 85 15.92 -2.99 -28.90
CA LEU A 85 15.63 -2.63 -30.29
C LEU A 85 15.26 -1.16 -30.36
N PHE A 86 15.86 -0.43 -31.29
CA PHE A 86 15.59 0.99 -31.51
C PHE A 86 14.84 1.20 -32.83
N GLY A 87 13.83 2.04 -32.79
CA GLY A 87 12.95 2.30 -33.93
C GLY A 87 12.32 3.69 -33.91
N SER A 88 11.66 4.02 -35.02
CA SER A 88 11.02 5.33 -35.23
C SER A 88 9.55 5.20 -35.63
N CYS A 89 8.75 6.17 -35.18
CA CYS A 89 7.34 6.28 -35.53
C CYS A 89 7.18 6.73 -36.99
N GLN A 90 6.29 6.06 -37.73
CA GLN A 90 5.99 6.39 -39.13
C GLN A 90 4.76 7.30 -39.28
N GLN A 91 4.11 7.69 -38.17
CA GLN A 91 2.96 8.59 -38.20
C GLN A 91 3.40 10.05 -38.48
N PRO A 92 2.66 10.82 -39.30
CA PRO A 92 2.95 12.23 -39.56
C PRO A 92 2.99 13.04 -38.26
N GLY A 93 4.07 13.79 -38.02
CA GLY A 93 4.26 14.63 -36.82
C GLY A 93 5.12 14.01 -35.70
N PHE A 94 5.44 12.71 -35.76
CA PHE A 94 6.20 12.00 -34.71
C PHE A 94 7.56 11.43 -35.17
N GLN A 95 8.04 11.84 -36.34
CA GLN A 95 9.22 11.28 -37.02
C GLN A 95 10.56 11.51 -36.29
N TYR A 96 10.60 12.32 -35.22
CA TYR A 96 11.81 12.64 -34.46
C TYR A 96 11.96 11.83 -33.15
N LEU A 97 11.00 10.97 -32.81
CA LEU A 97 11.04 10.19 -31.58
C LEU A 97 11.65 8.80 -31.82
N VAL A 98 12.73 8.50 -31.09
CA VAL A 98 13.34 7.16 -31.03
C VAL A 98 12.70 6.39 -29.88
N TYR A 99 12.14 5.22 -30.20
CA TYR A 99 11.54 4.29 -29.24
C TYR A 99 12.42 3.08 -29.07
N GLN A 100 12.29 2.43 -27.90
CA GLN A 100 13.00 1.22 -27.56
C GLN A 100 12.07 0.09 -27.11
N LEU A 101 12.46 -1.14 -27.50
CA LEU A 101 11.93 -2.41 -27.02
C LEU A 101 13.03 -3.12 -26.22
N ILE A 102 12.77 -3.52 -24.97
CA ILE A 102 13.77 -4.15 -24.08
C ILE A 102 13.28 -5.52 -23.60
N ALA A 103 14.09 -6.57 -23.74
CA ALA A 103 13.78 -7.90 -23.19
C ALA A 103 15.03 -8.57 -22.57
N PRO A 104 14.87 -9.41 -21.53
CA PRO A 104 15.97 -10.22 -21.00
C PRO A 104 16.41 -11.31 -21.99
N LEU A 105 17.70 -11.63 -22.02
CA LEU A 105 18.35 -12.56 -22.96
C LEU A 105 17.95 -14.04 -22.77
N ALA A 106 17.42 -14.41 -21.60
CA ALA A 106 16.95 -15.74 -21.31
C ALA A 106 15.48 -15.69 -20.84
N PRO A 107 14.61 -16.59 -21.34
CA PRO A 107 13.25 -16.67 -20.84
C PRO A 107 13.26 -17.08 -19.35
N PRO A 108 12.32 -16.56 -18.53
CA PRO A 108 12.26 -16.92 -17.13
C PRO A 108 12.07 -18.43 -16.99
N LYS A 109 13.01 -19.10 -16.31
CA LYS A 109 12.85 -20.51 -15.95
C LYS A 109 11.65 -20.63 -15.02
N ALA A 110 10.60 -21.34 -15.46
CA ALA A 110 9.50 -21.73 -14.59
C ALA A 110 10.06 -22.55 -13.43
N LYS A 111 9.90 -22.03 -12.21
CA LYS A 111 10.31 -22.73 -10.99
C LYS A 111 9.36 -23.91 -10.77
N GLU A 112 9.89 -25.10 -10.55
CA GLU A 112 9.08 -26.21 -10.06
C GLU A 112 8.49 -25.85 -8.68
N GLU A 113 7.17 -26.00 -8.52
CA GLU A 113 6.47 -25.70 -7.27
C GLU A 113 6.87 -26.71 -6.19
N GLY A 114 7.44 -26.23 -5.09
CA GLY A 114 7.82 -27.08 -3.95
C GLY A 114 6.61 -27.56 -3.13
N ILE A 115 6.75 -28.74 -2.51
CA ILE A 115 5.71 -29.37 -1.68
C ILE A 115 5.62 -28.69 -0.31
N ARG A 116 4.40 -28.54 0.19
CA ARG A 116 4.06 -27.86 1.46
C ARG A 116 3.20 -28.70 2.39
N LEU A 117 2.56 -29.76 1.87
CA LEU A 117 1.77 -30.74 2.60
C LEU A 117 2.01 -32.13 2.01
N VAL A 118 2.17 -33.14 2.88
CA VAL A 118 2.09 -34.55 2.50
C VAL A 118 0.86 -35.17 3.19
N ILE A 119 -0.01 -35.80 2.41
CA ILE A 119 -1.16 -36.55 2.88
C ILE A 119 -0.79 -38.03 2.81
N TRP A 120 -0.89 -38.72 3.95
CA TRP A 120 -0.46 -40.10 4.10
C TRP A 120 -1.66 -41.05 4.19
N ASP A 121 -1.63 -42.12 3.42
CA ASP A 121 -2.26 -43.36 3.87
C ASP A 121 -1.43 -44.05 4.95
N LEU A 122 -2.05 -44.99 5.66
CA LEU A 122 -1.47 -45.69 6.79
C LEU A 122 -1.14 -47.14 6.47
N ASP A 123 -2.15 -47.97 6.23
CA ASP A 123 -1.99 -49.40 5.92
C ASP A 123 -1.19 -49.58 4.62
N ASP A 124 -0.21 -50.48 4.64
CA ASP A 124 0.76 -50.74 3.57
C ASP A 124 1.48 -49.51 2.96
N THR A 125 1.42 -48.36 3.64
CA THR A 125 2.03 -47.09 3.22
C THR A 125 2.92 -46.50 4.30
N PHE A 126 2.35 -46.12 5.45
CA PHE A 126 3.10 -45.56 6.58
C PHE A 126 3.70 -46.67 7.46
N TRP A 127 3.00 -47.80 7.56
CA TRP A 127 3.47 -49.06 8.15
C TRP A 127 3.15 -50.22 7.20
N ASN A 128 3.74 -51.39 7.44
CA ASN A 128 3.38 -52.60 6.68
C ASN A 128 2.25 -53.37 7.38
N GLY A 129 1.28 -53.84 6.62
CA GLY A 129 0.11 -54.58 7.08
C GLY A 129 -1.13 -53.71 7.30
N THR A 130 -2.27 -54.39 7.44
CA THR A 130 -3.59 -53.79 7.63
C THR A 130 -4.01 -53.85 9.10
N LEU A 131 -4.20 -52.69 9.73
CA LEU A 131 -4.50 -52.61 11.17
C LEU A 131 -5.79 -53.35 11.59
N SER A 132 -6.79 -53.41 10.72
CA SER A 132 -8.04 -54.14 11.00
C SER A 132 -7.92 -55.67 10.87
N GLU A 133 -6.86 -56.16 10.21
CA GLU A 133 -6.69 -57.60 9.89
C GLU A 133 -5.64 -58.29 10.77
N GLY A 134 -4.82 -57.56 11.53
CA GLY A 134 -3.84 -58.16 12.42
C GLY A 134 -2.73 -57.22 12.90
N GLU A 135 -1.57 -57.79 13.18
CA GLU A 135 -0.39 -57.05 13.61
C GLU A 135 0.21 -56.24 12.44
N ILE A 136 0.49 -54.97 12.71
CA ILE A 136 1.22 -54.09 11.79
C ILE A 136 2.71 -54.05 12.15
N THR A 137 3.57 -53.89 11.14
CA THR A 137 5.00 -53.67 11.32
C THR A 137 5.35 -52.20 11.09
N GLN A 138 5.78 -51.51 12.14
CA GLN A 138 6.21 -50.12 12.06
C GLN A 138 7.43 -49.92 11.15
N ILE A 139 7.50 -48.77 10.47
CA ILE A 139 8.64 -48.33 9.68
C ILE A 139 9.24 -47.08 10.37
N PRO A 140 10.27 -47.23 11.22
CA PRO A 140 10.81 -46.10 12.01
C PRO A 140 11.27 -44.90 11.16
N GLU A 141 11.73 -45.16 9.94
CA GLU A 141 12.18 -44.11 9.03
C GLU A 141 11.03 -43.17 8.62
N ASN A 142 9.82 -43.70 8.41
CA ASN A 142 8.65 -42.89 8.07
C ASN A 142 8.31 -41.89 9.18
N ILE A 143 8.44 -42.31 10.45
CA ILE A 143 8.26 -41.44 11.62
C ILE A 143 9.29 -40.30 11.63
N ASN A 144 10.56 -40.62 11.33
CA ASN A 144 11.62 -39.62 11.25
C ASN A 144 11.38 -38.62 10.11
N ILE A 145 10.94 -39.11 8.95
CA ILE A 145 10.62 -38.28 7.78
C ILE A 145 9.51 -37.28 8.12
N VAL A 146 8.40 -37.73 8.73
CA VAL A 146 7.30 -36.84 9.13
C VAL A 146 7.79 -35.72 10.06
N LYS A 147 8.57 -36.07 11.09
CA LYS A 147 9.15 -35.10 12.03
C LYS A 147 10.09 -34.10 11.35
N GLU A 148 10.91 -34.57 10.42
CA GLU A 148 11.85 -33.72 9.69
C GLU A 148 11.15 -32.81 8.68
N LEU A 149 10.12 -33.30 7.99
CA LEU A 149 9.27 -32.47 7.12
C LEU A 149 8.63 -31.32 7.93
N ASN A 150 8.11 -31.62 9.13
CA ASN A 150 7.55 -30.59 10.02
C ASN A 150 8.61 -29.53 10.39
N ARG A 151 9.86 -29.94 10.67
CA ARG A 151 11.00 -29.02 10.91
C ARG A 151 11.45 -28.24 9.69
N ARG A 152 11.02 -28.63 8.49
CA ARG A 152 11.22 -27.88 7.23
C ARG A 152 9.99 -27.05 6.83
N GLY A 153 9.00 -26.95 7.72
CA GLY A 153 7.76 -26.23 7.43
C GLY A 153 6.94 -26.90 6.32
N ILE A 154 7.03 -28.22 6.18
CA ILE A 154 6.17 -29.05 5.34
C ILE A 154 5.30 -29.86 6.29
N VAL A 155 3.99 -29.61 6.29
CA VAL A 155 3.08 -30.25 7.24
C VAL A 155 2.60 -31.61 6.73
N ASN A 156 2.06 -32.44 7.63
CA ASN A 156 1.64 -33.80 7.31
C ASN A 156 0.17 -34.01 7.73
N ALA A 157 -0.63 -34.64 6.88
CA ALA A 157 -2.02 -35.01 7.16
C ALA A 157 -2.26 -36.51 6.90
N ILE A 158 -3.41 -37.03 7.37
CA ILE A 158 -3.78 -38.44 7.21
C ILE A 158 -5.07 -38.54 6.40
N CYS A 159 -5.08 -39.45 5.42
CA CYS A 159 -6.30 -39.90 4.74
C CYS A 159 -6.27 -41.43 4.61
N SER A 160 -6.98 -42.11 5.51
CA SER A 160 -6.94 -43.58 5.59
C SER A 160 -8.33 -44.18 5.86
N ARG A 161 -8.56 -45.40 5.37
CA ARG A 161 -9.79 -46.15 5.58
C ARG A 161 -9.63 -47.06 6.79
N ASN A 162 -9.98 -46.56 7.96
CA ASN A 162 -9.81 -47.30 9.20
C ASN A 162 -10.80 -46.85 10.29
N ASP A 163 -10.77 -47.50 11.45
CA ASP A 163 -11.43 -47.00 12.65
C ASP A 163 -10.57 -45.92 13.32
N PHE A 164 -11.17 -44.75 13.53
CA PHE A 164 -10.48 -43.58 14.09
C PHE A 164 -9.82 -43.89 15.44
N SER A 165 -10.52 -44.59 16.34
CA SER A 165 -10.06 -44.82 17.70
C SER A 165 -8.85 -45.76 17.74
N ASN A 166 -8.85 -46.79 16.87
CA ASN A 166 -7.74 -47.72 16.74
C ASN A 166 -6.49 -47.04 16.19
N VAL A 167 -6.64 -46.25 15.12
CA VAL A 167 -5.53 -45.50 14.51
C VAL A 167 -4.98 -44.44 15.46
N GLU A 168 -5.84 -43.67 16.12
CA GLU A 168 -5.41 -42.67 17.09
C GLU A 168 -4.60 -43.32 18.23
N SER A 169 -5.09 -44.43 18.79
CA SER A 169 -4.37 -45.17 19.82
C SER A 169 -3.01 -45.64 19.32
N LYS A 170 -2.94 -46.19 18.10
CA LYS A 170 -1.69 -46.72 17.55
C LYS A 170 -0.67 -45.62 17.24
N LEU A 171 -1.10 -44.50 16.65
CA LEU A 171 -0.21 -43.37 16.38
C LEU A 171 0.26 -42.66 17.66
N LYS A 172 -0.54 -42.69 18.74
CA LYS A 172 -0.10 -42.24 20.08
C LYS A 172 0.94 -43.17 20.68
N GLU A 173 0.76 -44.49 20.56
CA GLU A 173 1.77 -45.49 20.96
C GLU A 173 3.11 -45.27 20.23
N LEU A 174 3.05 -44.95 18.93
CA LEU A 174 4.23 -44.63 18.11
C LEU A 174 4.82 -43.23 18.37
N GLY A 175 4.15 -42.38 19.17
CA GLY A 175 4.62 -41.03 19.49
C GLY A 175 4.67 -40.09 18.29
N VAL A 176 3.74 -40.25 17.35
CA VAL A 176 3.67 -39.48 16.09
C VAL A 176 2.29 -38.88 15.81
N TRP A 177 1.25 -39.21 16.60
CA TRP A 177 -0.08 -38.59 16.48
C TRP A 177 0.00 -37.06 16.41
N ASP A 178 0.84 -36.46 17.26
CA ASP A 178 0.96 -35.02 17.34
C ASP A 178 1.70 -34.34 16.17
N GLU A 179 2.28 -35.14 15.26
CA GLU A 179 2.97 -34.64 14.08
C GLU A 179 2.03 -34.45 12.88
N PHE A 180 0.79 -34.93 12.98
CA PHE A 180 -0.22 -34.81 11.93
C PHE A 180 -1.26 -33.73 12.24
N ILE A 181 -1.91 -33.24 11.18
CA ILE A 181 -3.05 -32.31 11.19
C ILE A 181 -4.16 -32.88 10.29
N PHE A 182 -5.41 -32.50 10.53
CA PHE A 182 -6.57 -32.89 9.71
C PHE A 182 -6.67 -34.41 9.47
N PRO A 183 -6.71 -35.25 10.52
CA PRO A 183 -6.84 -36.69 10.33
C PRO A 183 -8.23 -37.02 9.77
N ARG A 184 -8.28 -37.53 8.52
CA ARG A 184 -9.47 -38.14 7.92
C ARG A 184 -9.31 -39.65 7.97
N ILE A 185 -9.89 -40.25 9.00
CA ILE A 185 -9.84 -41.70 9.25
C ILE A 185 -11.28 -42.20 9.34
N GLU A 186 -11.80 -42.69 8.22
CA GLU A 186 -13.17 -43.18 8.11
C GLU A 186 -13.34 -44.11 6.90
N TRP A 187 -14.37 -44.94 6.92
CA TRP A 187 -14.66 -45.95 5.89
C TRP A 187 -15.25 -45.38 4.58
N GLY A 188 -14.91 -44.13 4.24
CA GLY A 188 -15.40 -43.43 3.05
C GLY A 188 -14.48 -43.54 1.81
N PRO A 189 -14.97 -43.10 0.63
CA PRO A 189 -14.13 -42.88 -0.55
C PRO A 189 -13.05 -41.82 -0.26
N LYS A 190 -11.81 -42.01 -0.73
CA LYS A 190 -10.70 -41.13 -0.34
C LYS A 190 -10.70 -39.82 -1.11
N GLY A 191 -11.20 -39.81 -2.34
CA GLY A 191 -11.31 -38.60 -3.18
C GLY A 191 -12.02 -37.43 -2.48
N PRO A 192 -13.27 -37.61 -2.01
CA PRO A 192 -13.98 -36.57 -1.25
C PRO A 192 -13.27 -36.13 0.03
N LEU A 193 -12.64 -37.06 0.76
CA LEU A 193 -11.89 -36.75 1.98
C LEU A 193 -10.64 -35.91 1.69
N ILE A 194 -9.91 -36.24 0.64
CA ILE A 194 -8.75 -35.47 0.18
C ILE A 194 -9.19 -34.07 -0.27
N LYS A 195 -10.29 -33.99 -1.02
CA LYS A 195 -10.86 -32.69 -1.42
C LYS A 195 -11.19 -31.83 -0.20
N ASP A 196 -11.82 -32.40 0.81
CA ASP A 196 -12.13 -31.71 2.06
C ASP A 196 -10.85 -31.23 2.78
N ILE A 197 -9.82 -32.08 2.91
CA ILE A 197 -8.51 -31.66 3.47
C ILE A 197 -7.93 -30.48 2.68
N VAL A 198 -7.96 -30.53 1.35
CA VAL A 198 -7.40 -29.49 0.48
C VAL A 198 -8.16 -28.17 0.61
N GLU A 199 -9.50 -28.22 0.69
CA GLU A 199 -10.37 -27.06 0.90
C GLU A 199 -10.14 -26.43 2.29
N GLN A 200 -9.97 -27.27 3.31
CA GLN A 200 -9.74 -26.84 4.68
C GLN A 200 -8.35 -26.26 4.91
N ILE A 201 -7.31 -26.84 4.31
CA ILE A 201 -5.93 -26.39 4.51
C ILE A 201 -5.59 -25.14 3.67
N GLN A 202 -6.41 -24.82 2.67
CA GLN A 202 -6.27 -23.64 1.81
C GLN A 202 -4.89 -23.51 1.14
N LEU A 203 -4.27 -24.63 0.82
CA LEU A 203 -3.06 -24.71 -0.01
C LEU A 203 -3.43 -24.94 -1.48
N ARG A 204 -2.50 -24.62 -2.38
CA ARG A 204 -2.69 -24.94 -3.80
C ARG A 204 -2.51 -26.45 -3.99
N PRO A 205 -3.38 -27.14 -4.75
CA PRO A 205 -3.23 -28.56 -5.05
C PRO A 205 -1.83 -28.97 -5.52
N ALA A 206 -1.23 -28.19 -6.41
CA ALA A 206 0.11 -28.43 -6.95
C ALA A 206 1.24 -28.40 -5.91
N SER A 207 0.99 -27.89 -4.71
CA SER A 207 1.93 -27.91 -3.57
C SER A 207 1.68 -29.05 -2.58
N ILE A 208 0.81 -30.01 -2.92
CA ILE A 208 0.39 -31.11 -2.04
C ILE A 208 0.77 -32.44 -2.69
N LEU A 209 1.33 -33.36 -1.91
CA LEU A 209 1.57 -34.75 -2.29
C LEU A 209 0.64 -35.68 -1.51
N PHE A 210 -0.04 -36.60 -2.19
CA PHE A 210 -0.76 -37.73 -1.60
C PHE A 210 0.00 -39.04 -1.85
N ILE A 211 0.21 -39.83 -0.80
CA ILE A 211 0.90 -41.11 -0.85
C ILE A 211 -0.05 -42.23 -0.43
N ASP A 212 -0.22 -43.24 -1.28
CA ASP A 212 -1.11 -44.39 -1.09
C ASP A 212 -0.57 -45.57 -1.91
N ASP A 213 -0.66 -46.78 -1.38
CA ASP A 213 -0.25 -48.02 -2.09
C ASP A 213 -1.25 -48.38 -3.20
N ASN A 214 -2.51 -47.97 -3.05
CA ASN A 214 -3.58 -48.33 -3.97
C ASN A 214 -3.74 -47.28 -5.08
N VAL A 215 -3.34 -47.68 -6.30
CA VAL A 215 -3.45 -46.87 -7.53
C VAL A 215 -4.88 -46.34 -7.79
N THR A 216 -5.92 -47.05 -7.32
CA THR A 216 -7.31 -46.58 -7.45
C THR A 216 -7.56 -45.33 -6.62
N ASN A 217 -7.03 -45.28 -5.39
CA ASN A 217 -7.14 -44.12 -4.51
C ASN A 217 -6.33 -42.93 -5.09
N LEU A 218 -5.16 -43.18 -5.69
CA LEU A 218 -4.37 -42.14 -6.35
C LEU A 218 -5.13 -41.51 -7.53
N ASN A 219 -5.77 -42.33 -8.36
CA ASN A 219 -6.60 -41.84 -9.47
C ASN A 219 -7.85 -41.10 -8.99
N GLU A 220 -8.45 -41.56 -7.88
CA GLU A 220 -9.57 -40.87 -7.25
C GLU A 220 -9.15 -39.48 -6.75
N ALA A 221 -7.99 -39.36 -6.10
CA ALA A 221 -7.45 -38.08 -5.65
C ALA A 221 -7.26 -37.09 -6.82
N LEU A 222 -6.69 -37.55 -7.94
CA LEU A 222 -6.51 -36.73 -9.15
C LEU A 222 -7.84 -36.29 -9.77
N HIS A 223 -8.88 -37.13 -9.70
CA HIS A 223 -10.21 -36.80 -10.20
C HIS A 223 -10.87 -35.69 -9.38
N PHE A 224 -10.86 -35.82 -8.05
CA PHE A 224 -11.51 -34.86 -7.15
C PHE A 224 -10.71 -33.57 -6.95
N VAL A 225 -9.39 -33.65 -7.04
CA VAL A 225 -8.48 -32.51 -6.88
C VAL A 225 -7.50 -32.45 -8.06
N PRO A 226 -7.92 -31.90 -9.20
CA PRO A 226 -7.03 -31.71 -10.34
C PRO A 226 -5.77 -30.93 -9.93
N SER A 227 -4.61 -31.38 -10.42
CA SER A 227 -3.28 -30.84 -10.11
C SER A 227 -2.67 -31.19 -8.74
N ILE A 228 -3.27 -32.08 -7.94
CA ILE A 228 -2.58 -32.67 -6.79
C ILE A 228 -1.44 -33.58 -7.27
N ASN A 229 -0.33 -33.66 -6.52
CA ASN A 229 0.71 -34.66 -6.78
C ASN A 229 0.32 -35.97 -6.10
N VAL A 230 0.56 -37.10 -6.77
CA VAL A 230 0.31 -38.44 -6.23
C VAL A 230 1.56 -39.31 -6.39
N ALA A 231 1.80 -40.22 -5.45
CA ALA A 231 2.90 -41.17 -5.53
C ALA A 231 2.59 -42.45 -4.74
N GLU A 232 3.18 -43.56 -5.18
CA GLU A 232 3.21 -44.81 -4.42
C GLU A 232 4.25 -44.73 -3.28
N PRO A 233 4.20 -45.62 -2.27
CA PRO A 233 5.10 -45.59 -1.10
C PRO A 233 6.60 -45.65 -1.43
N THR A 234 6.97 -46.08 -2.64
CA THR A 234 8.37 -46.14 -3.10
C THR A 234 9.08 -44.79 -3.12
N ILE A 235 8.35 -43.67 -3.11
CA ILE A 235 8.93 -42.31 -3.01
C ILE A 235 9.41 -41.98 -1.60
N ILE A 236 8.85 -42.60 -0.56
CA ILE A 236 9.04 -42.17 0.84
C ILE A 236 10.52 -42.04 1.23
N PRO A 237 11.41 -43.02 0.91
CA PRO A 237 12.82 -42.92 1.27
C PRO A 237 13.59 -41.77 0.61
N THR A 238 13.08 -41.20 -0.48
CA THR A 238 13.76 -40.13 -1.22
C THR A 238 13.22 -38.73 -0.90
N LEU A 239 12.10 -38.62 -0.17
CA LEU A 239 11.43 -37.36 0.13
C LEU A 239 12.38 -36.32 0.72
N LEU A 240 13.19 -36.68 1.71
CA LEU A 240 14.08 -35.72 2.38
C LEU A 240 15.25 -35.23 1.50
N ALA A 241 15.60 -35.97 0.45
CA ALA A 241 16.67 -35.63 -0.49
C ALA A 241 16.16 -34.88 -1.73
N ASP A 242 14.87 -35.00 -2.05
CA ASP A 242 14.26 -34.33 -3.20
C ASP A 242 14.20 -32.79 -2.98
N PRO A 243 14.74 -31.98 -3.92
CA PRO A 243 14.68 -30.51 -3.86
C PRO A 243 13.28 -29.93 -3.62
N LYS A 244 12.21 -30.61 -4.06
CA LYS A 244 10.81 -30.19 -3.86
C LYS A 244 10.40 -30.17 -2.38
N PHE A 245 11.10 -30.92 -1.53
CA PHE A 245 10.84 -31.05 -0.08
C PHE A 245 11.90 -30.35 0.79
N LYS A 246 12.71 -29.47 0.19
CA LYS A 246 13.71 -28.69 0.93
C LYS A 246 13.07 -27.81 2.02
N GLY A 247 11.90 -27.23 1.73
CA GLY A 247 11.16 -26.39 2.67
C GLY A 247 11.95 -25.16 3.15
N LYS A 248 11.45 -24.48 4.20
CA LYS A 248 12.18 -23.44 4.93
C LYS A 248 12.42 -23.93 6.36
N PRO A 249 13.60 -23.69 6.97
CA PRO A 249 13.85 -24.12 8.34
C PRO A 249 12.79 -23.60 9.32
N ASP A 250 12.16 -24.52 10.05
CA ASP A 250 11.14 -24.28 11.08
C ASP A 250 11.40 -25.20 12.30
N PRO A 251 12.54 -25.03 13.01
CA PRO A 251 12.96 -25.92 14.08
C PRO A 251 11.97 -26.00 15.26
N THR A 252 11.08 -25.02 15.38
CA THR A 252 10.05 -24.93 16.42
C THR A 252 8.66 -25.39 15.96
N CYS A 253 8.57 -25.92 14.73
CA CYS A 253 7.35 -26.37 14.06
C CYS A 253 6.20 -25.34 14.14
N LYS A 254 6.51 -24.05 13.92
CA LYS A 254 5.52 -22.96 13.95
C LYS A 254 4.41 -23.20 12.94
N ARG A 255 4.73 -23.73 11.76
CA ARG A 255 3.73 -23.98 10.72
C ARG A 255 2.76 -25.08 11.12
N LEU A 256 3.24 -26.16 11.74
CA LEU A 256 2.38 -27.21 12.30
C LEU A 256 1.39 -26.62 13.32
N LYS A 257 1.90 -25.82 14.27
CA LYS A 257 1.06 -25.14 15.28
C LYS A 257 0.00 -24.23 14.64
N GLN A 258 0.35 -23.51 13.58
CA GLN A 258 -0.60 -22.65 12.84
C GLN A 258 -1.73 -23.45 12.20
N TYR A 259 -1.45 -24.63 11.65
CA TYR A 259 -2.50 -25.47 11.06
C TYR A 259 -3.35 -26.18 12.10
N ARG A 260 -2.80 -26.51 13.28
CA ARG A 260 -3.60 -27.01 14.42
C ARG A 260 -4.62 -25.97 14.90
N VAL A 261 -4.23 -24.69 14.93
CA VAL A 261 -5.15 -23.58 15.21
C VAL A 261 -6.28 -23.54 14.17
N LEU A 262 -5.95 -23.72 12.88
CA LEU A 262 -6.95 -23.75 11.81
C LEU A 262 -7.91 -24.95 11.94
N GLU A 263 -7.38 -26.13 12.28
CA GLU A 263 -8.15 -27.34 12.52
C GLU A 263 -9.13 -27.18 13.69
N ALA A 264 -8.66 -26.67 14.84
CA ALA A 264 -9.51 -26.40 16.00
C ALA A 264 -10.65 -25.42 15.64
N LYS A 265 -10.31 -24.34 14.92
CA LYS A 265 -11.28 -23.34 14.46
C LYS A 265 -12.37 -23.95 13.56
N GLN A 266 -12.01 -24.87 12.68
CA GLN A 266 -12.98 -25.53 11.79
C GLN A 266 -13.87 -26.51 12.53
N LYS A 267 -13.33 -27.20 13.54
CA LYS A 267 -14.11 -28.08 14.42
C LYS A 267 -15.17 -27.31 15.18
N ASP A 268 -14.80 -26.17 15.78
CA ASP A 268 -15.73 -25.32 16.52
C ASP A 268 -16.80 -24.70 15.60
N LYS A 269 -16.39 -24.20 14.44
CA LYS A 269 -17.30 -23.67 13.43
C LYS A 269 -18.35 -24.71 12.99
N SER A 270 -17.93 -25.96 12.82
CA SER A 270 -18.84 -27.05 12.45
C SER A 270 -19.81 -27.39 13.58
N ALA A 271 -19.37 -27.32 14.85
CA ALA A 271 -20.20 -27.56 16.02
C ALA A 271 -21.28 -26.48 16.23
N MET A 272 -21.04 -25.24 15.79
CA MET A 272 -21.97 -24.10 15.94
C MET A 272 -23.10 -24.04 14.90
N GLY A 273 -23.23 -25.03 14.01
CA GLY A 273 -24.46 -25.20 13.22
C GLY A 273 -24.77 -24.12 12.18
N GLY A 274 -23.80 -23.31 11.75
CA GLY A 274 -23.89 -22.52 10.51
C GLY A 274 -24.07 -21.00 10.64
N ASP A 275 -24.18 -20.42 11.85
CA ASP A 275 -24.15 -18.95 12.00
C ASP A 275 -22.71 -18.42 11.99
N ASN A 276 -22.18 -18.26 10.77
CA ASN A 276 -20.81 -17.80 10.54
C ASN A 276 -20.55 -16.38 11.10
N ILE A 277 -21.55 -15.50 11.17
CA ILE A 277 -21.35 -14.13 11.66
C ILE A 277 -21.22 -14.12 13.18
N SER A 278 -22.08 -14.86 13.89
CA SER A 278 -21.97 -14.98 15.34
C SER A 278 -20.64 -15.62 15.76
N PHE A 279 -20.20 -16.67 15.06
CA PHE A 279 -18.87 -17.24 15.27
C PHE A 279 -17.72 -16.22 15.08
N LEU A 280 -17.81 -15.37 14.05
CA LEU A 280 -16.79 -14.34 13.81
C LEU A 280 -16.77 -13.26 14.88
N ARG A 281 -17.93 -12.90 15.45
CA ARG A 281 -18.03 -11.99 16.62
C ARG A 281 -17.39 -12.60 17.86
N ASP A 282 -17.65 -13.87 18.12
CA ASP A 282 -17.07 -14.57 19.28
C ASP A 282 -15.57 -14.87 19.11
N SER A 283 -15.07 -14.88 17.86
CA SER A 283 -13.66 -15.13 17.55
C SER A 283 -12.71 -14.02 18.01
N ASN A 284 -13.20 -12.85 18.45
CA ASN A 284 -12.38 -11.72 18.92
C ASN A 284 -11.22 -11.37 17.96
N ILE A 285 -11.56 -11.10 16.69
CA ILE A 285 -10.56 -10.83 15.66
C ILE A 285 -9.95 -9.44 15.88
N ARG A 286 -8.62 -9.39 15.99
CA ARG A 286 -7.85 -8.16 16.23
C ARG A 286 -6.88 -7.89 15.09
N ILE A 287 -6.81 -6.65 14.63
CA ILE A 287 -5.89 -6.16 13.59
C ILE A 287 -5.02 -5.03 14.15
N SER A 288 -3.72 -5.05 13.82
CA SER A 288 -2.81 -3.91 14.06
C SER A 288 -2.12 -3.51 12.74
N PHE A 289 -1.99 -2.21 12.51
CA PHE A 289 -1.33 -1.62 11.33
C PHE A 289 0.11 -1.25 11.67
N HIS A 290 1.01 -1.47 10.71
CA HIS A 290 2.44 -1.26 10.89
C HIS A 290 3.05 -0.64 9.63
N THR A 291 4.04 0.23 9.81
CA THR A 291 4.68 1.00 8.71
C THR A 291 6.20 0.81 8.64
N ASP A 292 6.79 -0.04 9.48
CA ASP A 292 8.22 -0.41 9.49
C ASP A 292 8.54 -1.42 8.37
N ILE A 293 8.11 -1.11 7.14
CA ILE A 293 8.19 -1.99 5.96
C ILE A 293 9.59 -2.57 5.78
N GLU A 294 10.63 -1.73 5.91
CA GLU A 294 12.01 -2.12 5.66
C GLU A 294 12.47 -3.27 6.59
N GLN A 295 12.11 -3.21 7.86
CA GLN A 295 12.47 -4.26 8.83
C GLN A 295 11.79 -5.60 8.52
N GLN A 296 10.61 -5.57 7.89
CA GLN A 296 9.84 -6.74 7.53
C GLN A 296 9.84 -7.04 6.03
N PHE A 297 10.69 -6.36 5.25
CA PHE A 297 10.69 -6.45 3.78
C PHE A 297 10.78 -7.90 3.28
N PRO A 298 11.65 -8.78 3.84
CA PRO A 298 11.70 -10.18 3.42
C PRO A 298 10.39 -10.95 3.60
N ARG A 299 9.64 -10.65 4.67
CA ARG A 299 8.33 -11.28 4.92
C ARG A 299 7.24 -10.71 4.03
N ILE A 300 7.26 -9.40 3.78
CA ILE A 300 6.32 -8.73 2.89
C ILE A 300 6.54 -9.20 1.46
N HIS A 301 7.79 -9.32 1.00
CA HIS A 301 8.16 -9.89 -0.29
C HIS A 301 7.63 -11.32 -0.47
N ASP A 302 7.84 -12.17 0.53
CA ASP A 302 7.26 -13.52 0.56
C ASP A 302 5.73 -13.49 0.44
N LEU A 303 5.07 -12.59 1.18
CA LEU A 303 3.61 -12.46 1.17
C LEU A 303 3.11 -11.97 -0.20
N VAL A 304 3.74 -10.94 -0.76
CA VAL A 304 3.46 -10.39 -2.10
C VAL A 304 3.59 -11.49 -3.15
N ASN A 305 4.59 -12.35 -3.06
CA ASN A 305 4.83 -13.36 -4.11
C ASN A 305 4.03 -14.65 -3.93
N ARG A 306 3.64 -15.02 -2.71
CA ARG A 306 2.93 -16.29 -2.43
C ARG A 306 1.40 -16.18 -2.47
N THR A 307 0.86 -14.98 -2.27
CA THR A 307 -0.58 -14.77 -2.10
C THR A 307 -1.33 -14.77 -3.43
N ASN A 308 -2.10 -15.80 -3.77
CA ASN A 308 -2.90 -15.82 -5.00
C ASN A 308 -4.35 -15.41 -4.81
N GLN A 309 -5.06 -16.09 -3.90
CA GLN A 309 -6.52 -16.00 -3.81
C GLN A 309 -7.01 -14.65 -3.27
N LEU A 310 -6.19 -14.01 -2.44
CA LEU A 310 -6.48 -12.71 -1.83
C LEU A 310 -5.42 -11.66 -2.21
N ASN A 311 -4.78 -11.79 -3.38
CA ASN A 311 -4.10 -10.65 -3.99
C ASN A 311 -5.07 -10.03 -5.00
N PHE A 312 -5.49 -8.80 -4.72
CA PHE A 312 -6.50 -8.10 -5.51
C PHE A 312 -5.92 -7.45 -6.76
N THR A 313 -4.65 -7.05 -6.74
CA THR A 313 -4.00 -6.43 -7.91
C THR A 313 -3.20 -7.43 -8.75
N LYS A 314 -2.97 -8.64 -8.22
CA LYS A 314 -2.14 -9.73 -8.80
C LYS A 314 -0.68 -9.35 -9.10
N LYS A 315 -0.27 -8.12 -8.78
CA LYS A 315 1.10 -7.66 -8.93
C LYS A 315 2.04 -8.43 -8.02
N ARG A 316 3.18 -8.81 -8.59
CA ARG A 316 4.27 -9.54 -7.95
C ARG A 316 5.53 -8.69 -8.03
N TRP A 317 6.43 -8.92 -7.09
CA TRP A 317 7.77 -8.37 -7.17
C TRP A 317 8.73 -9.40 -7.78
N PRO A 318 9.89 -8.97 -8.29
CA PRO A 318 10.95 -9.89 -8.70
C PRO A 318 11.29 -10.90 -7.62
N GLU A 319 11.80 -12.07 -8.00
CA GLU A 319 12.23 -13.08 -7.03
C GLU A 319 13.42 -12.61 -6.20
N ASP A 320 14.32 -11.84 -6.81
CA ASP A 320 15.43 -11.23 -6.09
C ASP A 320 14.90 -10.14 -5.15
N ILE A 321 15.23 -10.30 -3.86
CA ILE A 321 14.71 -9.43 -2.81
C ILE A 321 15.29 -8.02 -2.89
N GLU A 322 16.53 -7.88 -3.35
CA GLU A 322 17.20 -6.58 -3.44
C GLU A 322 16.72 -5.80 -4.67
N GLU A 323 16.47 -6.49 -5.78
CA GLU A 323 15.79 -5.93 -6.95
C GLU A 323 14.37 -5.47 -6.60
N ALA A 324 13.60 -6.33 -5.91
CA ALA A 324 12.28 -5.96 -5.42
C ALA A 324 12.31 -4.76 -4.47
N ARG A 325 13.33 -4.67 -3.59
CA ARG A 325 13.50 -3.52 -2.69
C ARG A 325 13.76 -2.24 -3.48
N LYS A 326 14.64 -2.27 -4.49
CA LYS A 326 14.91 -1.11 -5.34
C LYS A 326 13.67 -0.64 -6.10
N ILE A 327 12.87 -1.56 -6.64
CA ILE A 327 11.60 -1.22 -7.31
C ILE A 327 10.64 -0.57 -6.31
N PHE A 328 10.46 -1.20 -5.15
CA PHE A 328 9.60 -0.65 -4.10
C PHE A 328 10.06 0.75 -3.65
N GLU A 329 11.37 0.96 -3.45
CA GLU A 329 11.95 2.25 -3.12
C GLU A 329 11.72 3.29 -4.22
N ALA A 330 11.88 2.91 -5.49
CA ALA A 330 11.61 3.78 -6.62
C ALA A 330 10.13 4.19 -6.68
N GLU A 331 9.20 3.22 -6.56
CA GLU A 331 7.76 3.50 -6.50
C GLU A 331 7.40 4.39 -5.31
N LEU A 332 8.05 4.20 -4.16
CA LEU A 332 7.85 5.04 -2.97
C LEU A 332 8.34 6.49 -3.20
N GLN A 333 9.39 6.67 -4.01
CA GLN A 333 9.98 7.97 -4.34
C GLN A 333 9.26 8.70 -5.48
N GLU A 334 8.64 7.97 -6.42
CA GLU A 334 7.86 8.56 -7.52
C GLU A 334 6.73 9.46 -7.02
N GLU A 335 6.09 9.07 -5.91
CA GLU A 335 4.95 9.76 -5.35
C GLU A 335 5.15 9.99 -3.87
N PHE A 336 5.42 11.26 -3.54
CA PHE A 336 5.51 11.73 -2.18
C PHE A 336 4.25 11.41 -1.37
N ASN A 337 3.08 11.37 -2.01
CA ASN A 337 1.82 11.09 -1.35
C ASN A 337 1.41 9.60 -1.42
N SER A 338 2.16 8.77 -0.71
CA SER A 338 1.96 7.31 -0.65
C SER A 338 1.60 6.82 0.76
N ASN A 339 0.56 5.99 0.86
CA ASN A 339 0.15 5.29 2.07
C ASN A 339 0.49 3.80 1.95
N VAL A 340 1.55 3.36 2.63
CA VAL A 340 2.04 1.98 2.60
C VAL A 340 2.10 1.40 4.01
N GLY A 341 1.66 0.16 4.17
CA GLY A 341 1.70 -0.53 5.46
C GLY A 341 1.47 -2.02 5.31
N TYR A 342 1.67 -2.72 6.41
CA TYR A 342 1.28 -4.12 6.56
C TYR A 342 0.38 -4.28 7.78
N VAL A 343 -0.39 -5.37 7.80
CA VAL A 343 -1.28 -5.70 8.92
C VAL A 343 -0.87 -7.02 9.55
N LYS A 344 -0.87 -7.04 10.88
CA LYS A 344 -0.84 -8.27 11.67
C LYS A 344 -2.27 -8.61 12.11
N VAL A 345 -2.57 -9.89 12.27
CA VAL A 345 -3.90 -10.37 12.66
C VAL A 345 -3.78 -11.42 13.76
N SER A 346 -4.68 -11.35 14.75
CA SER A 346 -4.91 -12.41 15.74
C SER A 346 -6.40 -12.62 15.95
N ASP A 347 -6.76 -13.75 16.53
CA ASP A 347 -8.10 -14.02 17.04
C ASP A 347 -7.99 -14.80 18.38
N ALA A 348 -9.12 -15.30 18.90
CA ALA A 348 -9.17 -16.09 20.12
C ALA A 348 -8.34 -17.38 20.07
N TYR A 349 -8.02 -17.87 18.88
CA TYR A 349 -7.28 -19.12 18.67
C TYR A 349 -5.78 -18.89 18.50
N GLY A 350 -5.34 -17.68 18.15
CA GLY A 350 -3.93 -17.31 18.17
C GLY A 350 -3.53 -16.14 17.27
N ASN A 351 -2.22 -15.93 17.16
CA ASN A 351 -1.62 -14.88 16.36
C ASN A 351 -1.15 -15.43 14.99
N TYR A 352 -1.60 -14.80 13.91
CA TYR A 352 -1.28 -15.18 12.54
C TYR A 352 -0.05 -14.45 11.98
N GLY A 353 0.50 -13.47 12.70
CA GLY A 353 1.61 -12.63 12.27
C GLY A 353 1.23 -11.72 11.11
N ILE A 354 2.20 -11.39 10.24
CA ILE A 354 1.97 -10.54 9.07
C ILE A 354 1.04 -11.25 8.09
N CYS A 355 -0.14 -10.67 7.90
CA CYS A 355 -1.23 -11.25 7.13
C CYS A 355 -1.75 -10.36 6.02
N GLY A 356 -1.34 -9.10 5.92
CA GLY A 356 -1.71 -8.28 4.76
C GLY A 356 -0.68 -7.20 4.47
N PHE A 357 -0.66 -6.74 3.23
CA PHE A 357 0.17 -5.65 2.75
C PHE A 357 -0.65 -4.77 1.83
N TYR A 358 -0.50 -3.46 2.00
CA TYR A 358 -1.11 -2.47 1.12
C TYR A 358 -0.11 -1.40 0.74
N PHE A 359 -0.23 -0.94 -0.50
CA PHE A 359 0.49 0.21 -1.02
C PHE A 359 -0.50 1.02 -1.86
N ILE A 360 -0.85 2.19 -1.35
CA ILE A 360 -1.78 3.13 -1.97
C ILE A 360 -0.96 4.34 -2.40
N GLN A 361 -1.09 4.75 -3.66
CA GLN A 361 -0.57 6.02 -4.15
C GLN A 361 -1.75 6.88 -4.56
N ARG A 362 -1.79 8.12 -4.05
CA ARG A 362 -2.94 9.03 -4.18
C ARG A 362 -4.22 8.38 -3.63
N ASP A 363 -5.06 7.87 -4.51
CA ASP A 363 -6.32 7.20 -4.17
C ASP A 363 -6.44 5.77 -4.74
N THR A 364 -5.35 5.24 -5.31
CA THR A 364 -5.33 3.93 -5.98
C THR A 364 -4.42 2.94 -5.27
N CYS A 365 -4.95 1.76 -4.96
CA CYS A 365 -4.21 0.62 -4.45
C CYS A 365 -3.32 0.00 -5.55
N LYS A 366 -2.00 0.15 -5.43
CA LYS A 366 -1.00 -0.57 -6.25
C LYS A 366 -0.81 -2.00 -5.77
N HIS A 367 -0.73 -2.17 -4.44
CA HIS A 367 -0.78 -3.48 -3.78
C HIS A 367 -1.90 -3.48 -2.76
N PHE A 368 -2.69 -4.56 -2.76
CA PHE A 368 -3.65 -4.84 -1.72
C PHE A 368 -3.83 -6.35 -1.66
N LEU A 369 -3.27 -6.98 -0.64
CA LEU A 369 -3.22 -8.43 -0.55
C LEU A 369 -3.19 -8.96 0.87
N PHE A 370 -3.75 -10.15 1.05
CA PHE A 370 -3.89 -10.80 2.35
C PHE A 370 -3.53 -12.29 2.29
N SER A 371 -2.99 -12.81 3.38
CA SER A 371 -2.69 -14.23 3.53
C SER A 371 -3.99 -15.04 3.50
N CYS A 372 -3.98 -16.23 2.90
CA CYS A 372 -5.13 -17.15 2.97
C CYS A 372 -5.52 -17.48 4.43
N ARG A 373 -4.60 -17.38 5.39
CA ARG A 373 -4.87 -17.56 6.82
C ARG A 373 -5.96 -16.66 7.39
N THR A 374 -6.23 -15.51 6.75
CA THR A 374 -7.31 -14.59 7.16
C THR A 374 -8.54 -14.66 6.27
N MET A 375 -8.62 -15.65 5.37
CA MET A 375 -9.73 -15.81 4.46
C MET A 375 -11.04 -16.05 5.23
N ASN A 376 -12.11 -15.40 4.78
CA ASN A 376 -13.44 -15.46 5.39
C ASN A 376 -13.53 -14.90 6.82
N MET A 377 -12.51 -14.15 7.28
CA MET A 377 -12.53 -13.49 8.59
C MET A 377 -13.06 -12.04 8.54
N GLY A 378 -13.25 -11.47 7.35
CA GLY A 378 -13.61 -10.05 7.20
C GLY A 378 -12.43 -9.08 7.29
N VAL A 379 -11.19 -9.59 7.32
CA VAL A 379 -9.98 -8.79 7.53
C VAL A 379 -9.75 -7.82 6.39
N GLU A 380 -9.85 -8.29 5.15
CA GLU A 380 -9.62 -7.47 3.96
C GLU A 380 -10.66 -6.36 3.79
N GLN A 381 -11.93 -6.63 4.14
CA GLN A 381 -13.01 -5.65 4.13
C GLN A 381 -12.79 -4.61 5.24
N ALA A 382 -12.47 -5.05 6.46
CA ALA A 382 -12.19 -4.16 7.59
C ALA A 382 -11.01 -3.22 7.29
N VAL A 383 -9.92 -3.76 6.72
CA VAL A 383 -8.75 -2.97 6.35
C VAL A 383 -9.07 -2.00 5.20
N TRP A 384 -9.80 -2.45 4.16
CA TRP A 384 -10.19 -1.57 3.05
C TRP A 384 -11.08 -0.41 3.53
N GLN A 385 -12.04 -0.69 4.42
CA GLN A 385 -12.88 0.33 5.05
C GLN A 385 -12.05 1.30 5.91
N LYS A 386 -11.13 0.78 6.73
CA LYS A 386 -10.24 1.59 7.57
C LYS A 386 -9.33 2.51 6.76
N LEU A 387 -8.93 2.09 5.56
CA LEU A 387 -8.12 2.87 4.64
C LEU A 387 -8.93 3.85 3.77
N GLY A 388 -10.25 3.94 3.98
CA GLY A 388 -11.12 4.90 3.29
C GLY A 388 -11.63 4.42 1.93
N ARG A 389 -11.72 3.10 1.72
CA ARG A 389 -12.27 2.48 0.49
C ARG A 389 -11.60 2.96 -0.81
N LYS A 390 -10.27 3.06 -0.76
CA LYS A 390 -9.44 3.48 -1.89
C LYS A 390 -9.73 2.67 -3.14
N HIS A 391 -9.64 3.33 -4.30
CA HIS A 391 -9.89 2.71 -5.59
C HIS A 391 -8.92 1.53 -5.79
N ILE A 392 -9.46 0.40 -6.24
CA ILE A 392 -8.67 -0.78 -6.54
C ILE A 392 -9.15 -1.41 -7.83
N GLU A 393 -8.20 -1.59 -8.74
CA GLU A 393 -8.42 -2.33 -9.96
C GLU A 393 -8.23 -3.82 -9.67
N ILE A 394 -9.34 -4.55 -9.51
CA ILE A 394 -9.31 -5.97 -9.20
C ILE A 394 -8.93 -6.74 -10.46
N GLN A 395 -7.80 -7.44 -10.39
CA GLN A 395 -7.24 -8.21 -11.49
C GLN A 395 -7.54 -9.70 -11.29
N GLY A 396 -8.18 -10.33 -12.28
CA GLY A 396 -8.50 -11.76 -12.27
C GLY A 396 -9.41 -12.23 -11.13
N LYS A 397 -9.44 -13.55 -10.90
CA LYS A 397 -10.30 -14.16 -9.86
C LYS A 397 -9.72 -13.96 -8.45
N VAL A 398 -10.52 -13.44 -7.54
CA VAL A 398 -10.23 -13.30 -6.11
C VAL A 398 -11.26 -14.09 -5.29
N ALA A 399 -10.85 -14.60 -4.13
CA ALA A 399 -11.68 -15.45 -3.28
C ALA A 399 -12.73 -14.68 -2.47
N SER A 400 -12.57 -13.37 -2.31
CA SER A 400 -13.55 -12.53 -1.62
C SER A 400 -13.81 -11.23 -2.36
N ARG A 401 -14.99 -10.66 -2.12
CA ARG A 401 -15.36 -9.33 -2.60
C ARG A 401 -15.18 -8.31 -1.48
N LEU A 402 -14.76 -7.10 -1.83
CA LEU A 402 -14.55 -6.03 -0.85
C LEU A 402 -15.84 -5.28 -0.49
N ASP A 403 -16.87 -5.38 -1.34
CA ASP A 403 -18.11 -4.60 -1.26
C ASP A 403 -19.14 -5.12 -0.24
N MET A 404 -18.93 -6.28 0.39
CA MET A 404 -19.85 -6.89 1.36
C MET A 404 -19.11 -7.82 2.34
N PRO A 405 -19.56 -7.99 3.61
CA PRO A 405 -20.49 -7.17 4.40
C PRO A 405 -19.78 -6.08 5.24
N LEU A 406 -20.56 -5.24 5.94
CA LEU A 406 -20.03 -4.33 6.97
C LEU A 406 -19.43 -5.19 8.10
N VAL A 407 -18.14 -5.04 8.36
CA VAL A 407 -17.44 -5.87 9.35
C VAL A 407 -17.48 -5.15 10.68
N ASP A 408 -18.35 -5.62 11.58
CA ASP A 408 -18.51 -5.07 12.93
C ASP A 408 -17.80 -5.89 14.02
N TRP A 409 -17.25 -7.06 13.67
CA TRP A 409 -16.61 -8.00 14.60
C TRP A 409 -15.08 -7.91 14.67
N VAL A 410 -14.48 -7.01 13.88
CA VAL A 410 -13.02 -6.81 13.87
C VAL A 410 -12.67 -5.60 14.73
N SER A 411 -11.75 -5.79 15.66
CA SER A 411 -11.20 -4.72 16.51
C SER A 411 -9.83 -4.28 16.03
N PHE A 412 -9.55 -2.98 16.05
CA PHE A 412 -8.23 -2.43 15.74
C PHE A 412 -7.45 -2.11 17.03
N VAL A 413 -6.34 -2.79 17.23
CA VAL A 413 -5.46 -2.62 18.41
C VAL A 413 -4.12 -1.99 18.01
N PRO A 414 -3.41 -1.30 18.92
CA PRO A 414 -2.13 -0.68 18.61
C PRO A 414 -1.06 -1.69 18.16
N ASP A 415 -0.85 -2.76 18.95
CA ASP A 415 0.01 -3.88 18.57
C ASP A 415 -0.53 -5.19 19.14
N ILE A 416 -0.64 -6.19 18.29
CA ILE A 416 -1.10 -7.54 18.64
C ILE A 416 -0.04 -8.31 19.43
N ASP A 417 1.25 -8.03 19.20
CA ASP A 417 2.34 -8.78 19.83
C ASP A 417 2.56 -8.37 21.30
N HIS A 418 1.99 -7.24 21.72
CA HIS A 418 2.10 -6.69 23.08
C HIS A 418 0.77 -6.66 23.85
N ALA A 419 -0.30 -7.24 23.29
CA ALA A 419 -1.65 -7.18 23.85
C ALA A 419 -1.90 -8.28 24.90
N ASP A 420 -1.19 -8.21 26.03
CA ASP A 420 -1.60 -8.79 27.32
C ASP A 420 -2.40 -7.77 28.17
N ASP A 421 -2.59 -6.54 27.68
CA ASP A 421 -3.46 -5.56 28.31
C ASP A 421 -4.91 -5.84 27.90
N GLY A 422 -5.64 -6.46 28.82
CA GLY A 422 -7.01 -6.93 28.66
C GLY A 422 -7.93 -5.91 27.99
N ILE A 423 -8.84 -6.45 27.16
CA ILE A 423 -9.99 -5.79 26.49
C ILE A 423 -9.95 -4.27 26.68
N ALA A 424 -9.04 -3.61 25.96
CA ALA A 424 -9.08 -2.17 25.84
C ALA A 424 -10.34 -1.89 25.02
N GLY A 425 -11.43 -1.64 25.73
CA GLY A 425 -12.66 -1.14 25.16
C GLY A 425 -12.36 0.03 24.24
N THR A 426 -13.30 0.27 23.34
CA THR A 426 -13.42 1.39 22.39
C THR A 426 -13.32 2.76 23.05
N ALA A 427 -12.21 3.06 23.72
CA ALA A 427 -11.89 4.38 24.19
C ALA A 427 -11.74 5.26 22.93
N PRO A 428 -12.47 6.39 22.85
CA PRO A 428 -12.38 7.26 21.69
C PRO A 428 -10.92 7.68 21.50
N ARG A 429 -10.39 7.42 20.30
CA ARG A 429 -9.06 7.87 19.91
C ARG A 429 -9.10 9.39 19.76
N PRO A 430 -8.08 10.12 20.22
CA PRO A 430 -8.06 11.57 20.06
C PRO A 430 -8.12 11.92 18.56
N THR A 431 -8.90 12.93 18.22
CA THR A 431 -8.91 13.48 16.86
C THR A 431 -7.84 14.56 16.73
N ILE A 432 -6.94 14.41 15.76
CA ILE A 432 -5.89 15.39 15.43
C ILE A 432 -6.24 16.08 14.10
N CYS A 433 -6.33 17.40 14.12
CA CYS A 433 -6.39 18.22 12.91
C CYS A 433 -4.98 18.62 12.48
N LEU A 434 -4.52 18.13 11.33
CA LEU A 434 -3.27 18.55 10.69
C LEU A 434 -3.58 19.63 9.66
N ARG A 435 -2.95 20.80 9.82
CA ARG A 435 -3.13 21.93 8.90
C ARG A 435 -1.79 22.46 8.40
N GLY A 436 -1.63 22.52 7.08
CA GLY A 436 -0.40 23.01 6.47
C GLY A 436 -0.22 22.62 5.00
N ALA A 437 1.04 22.47 4.59
CA ALA A 437 1.38 22.07 3.23
C ALA A 437 1.01 20.61 2.93
N CYS A 438 0.86 20.26 1.65
CA CYS A 438 0.45 18.93 1.19
C CYS A 438 1.41 17.80 1.59
N ASP A 439 2.67 18.12 1.88
CA ASP A 439 3.67 17.18 2.35
C ASP A 439 3.34 16.60 3.74
N MET A 440 2.58 17.33 4.56
CA MET A 440 2.08 16.85 5.86
C MET A 440 1.14 15.65 5.75
N MET A 441 0.68 15.29 4.55
CA MET A 441 -0.03 14.03 4.34
C MET A 441 0.83 12.82 4.72
N MET A 442 2.17 12.94 4.62
CA MET A 442 3.11 11.94 5.10
C MET A 442 3.12 11.81 6.62
N THR A 443 3.04 12.92 7.35
CA THR A 443 2.83 12.88 8.80
C THR A 443 1.49 12.24 9.14
N ALA A 444 0.42 12.65 8.47
CA ALA A 444 -0.91 12.08 8.68
C ALA A 444 -0.92 10.55 8.46
N HIS A 445 -0.23 10.07 7.43
CA HIS A 445 -0.09 8.64 7.15
C HIS A 445 0.43 7.85 8.36
N PHE A 446 1.49 8.32 9.03
CA PHE A 446 2.03 7.64 10.21
C PHE A 446 1.14 7.80 11.45
N LEU A 447 0.40 8.90 11.56
CA LEU A 447 -0.51 9.15 12.69
C LEU A 447 -1.80 8.32 12.65
N ARG A 448 -2.36 8.04 11.47
CA ARG A 448 -3.65 7.32 11.29
C ARG A 448 -3.69 5.93 11.95
N THR A 449 -2.53 5.37 12.25
CA THR A 449 -2.39 4.11 13.00
C THR A 449 -2.96 4.22 14.41
N ASP A 450 -2.66 5.33 15.09
CA ASP A 450 -2.92 5.51 16.53
C ASP A 450 -4.06 6.47 16.82
N VAL A 451 -4.31 7.44 15.93
CA VAL A 451 -5.27 8.53 16.13
C VAL A 451 -6.21 8.72 14.95
N GLU A 452 -7.30 9.44 15.15
CA GLU A 452 -8.12 9.92 14.04
C GLU A 452 -7.53 11.21 13.48
N THR A 453 -7.42 11.33 12.16
CA THR A 453 -6.87 12.54 11.52
C THR A 453 -7.95 13.31 10.76
N LYS A 454 -7.97 14.63 10.95
CA LYS A 454 -8.62 15.62 10.08
C LYS A 454 -7.53 16.34 9.32
N GLU A 455 -7.63 16.38 8.01
CA GLU A 455 -6.52 16.79 7.14
C GLU A 455 -6.90 18.03 6.34
N GLU A 456 -6.19 19.12 6.60
CA GLU A 456 -6.40 20.42 5.97
C GLU A 456 -5.12 20.84 5.27
N PHE A 457 -4.93 20.34 4.06
CA PHE A 457 -3.75 20.63 3.25
C PHE A 457 -4.09 21.49 2.03
N ASN A 458 -3.10 22.24 1.52
CA ASN A 458 -3.31 23.01 0.31
C ASN A 458 -3.56 22.07 -0.89
N TYR A 459 -4.43 22.50 -1.80
CA TYR A 459 -4.75 21.73 -3.00
C TYR A 459 -5.01 22.64 -4.21
N PRO A 460 -4.71 22.17 -5.43
CA PRO A 460 -5.07 22.88 -6.65
C PRO A 460 -6.57 22.75 -6.92
N TYR A 461 -7.20 23.83 -7.37
CA TYR A 461 -8.60 23.87 -7.79
C TYR A 461 -8.76 24.81 -8.98
N GLU A 462 -8.98 24.25 -10.18
CA GLU A 462 -9.28 25.03 -11.40
C GLU A 462 -8.26 26.16 -11.69
N GLY A 463 -6.96 25.86 -11.52
CA GLY A 463 -5.87 26.84 -11.70
C GLY A 463 -5.58 27.72 -10.47
N TRP A 464 -6.40 27.64 -9.42
CA TRP A 464 -6.18 28.28 -8.13
C TRP A 464 -5.44 27.35 -7.15
N GLU A 465 -4.70 27.96 -6.23
CA GLU A 465 -4.17 27.28 -5.06
C GLU A 465 -5.04 27.61 -3.84
N ILE A 466 -5.68 26.59 -3.28
CA ILE A 466 -6.45 26.72 -2.05
C ILE A 466 -5.50 26.56 -0.87
N ALA A 467 -4.89 27.68 -0.46
CA ALA A 467 -3.86 27.69 0.58
C ALA A 467 -4.45 27.59 2.00
N THR A 468 -3.83 26.74 2.82
CA THR A 468 -4.19 26.46 4.23
C THR A 468 -3.47 27.37 5.21
N THR A 469 -3.30 28.64 4.81
CA THR A 469 -2.64 29.67 5.62
C THR A 469 -3.39 29.91 6.92
N LEU A 470 -2.70 30.56 7.85
CA LEU A 470 -3.32 30.96 9.11
C LEU A 470 -4.47 31.94 8.88
N ARG A 471 -4.27 32.90 7.97
CA ARG A 471 -5.30 33.87 7.61
C ARG A 471 -6.54 33.19 7.02
N SER A 472 -6.40 32.17 6.17
CA SER A 472 -7.58 31.51 5.59
C SER A 472 -8.47 30.84 6.62
N ALA A 473 -7.92 30.34 7.74
CA ALA A 473 -8.74 29.82 8.84
C ALA A 473 -9.52 30.94 9.57
N LEU A 474 -8.88 32.10 9.77
CA LEU A 474 -9.46 33.23 10.50
C LEU A 474 -10.39 34.11 9.66
N VAL A 475 -10.44 33.91 8.34
CA VAL A 475 -11.46 34.57 7.48
C VAL A 475 -12.87 34.25 7.98
N ASN A 476 -13.09 33.07 8.57
CA ASN A 476 -14.41 32.66 9.11
C ASN A 476 -14.99 33.63 10.14
N GLU A 477 -14.14 34.32 10.94
CA GLU A 477 -14.60 35.38 11.85
C GLU A 477 -15.32 36.49 11.07
N ALA A 478 -14.71 36.92 9.97
CA ALA A 478 -15.29 37.94 9.12
C ALA A 478 -16.53 37.42 8.39
N LEU A 479 -16.59 36.13 8.05
CA LEU A 479 -17.73 35.52 7.34
C LEU A 479 -18.99 35.41 8.18
N GLU A 480 -18.96 35.70 9.48
CA GLU A 480 -20.18 35.85 10.29
C GLU A 480 -21.08 36.99 9.75
N ARG A 481 -20.47 38.02 9.15
CA ARG A 481 -21.19 39.16 8.55
C ARG A 481 -21.75 38.78 7.16
N PRO A 482 -23.07 38.95 6.91
CA PRO A 482 -23.69 38.60 5.62
C PRO A 482 -23.04 39.26 4.40
N ILE A 483 -22.62 40.52 4.52
CA ILE A 483 -21.95 41.26 3.45
C ILE A 483 -20.63 40.60 3.03
N ASN A 484 -19.89 40.02 3.98
CA ASN A 484 -18.62 39.34 3.67
C ASN A 484 -18.87 38.03 2.92
N ARG A 485 -19.94 37.30 3.25
CA ARG A 485 -20.34 36.09 2.49
C ARG A 485 -20.72 36.43 1.04
N GLN A 486 -21.42 37.55 0.82
CA GLN A 486 -21.74 38.03 -0.53
C GLN A 486 -20.48 38.40 -1.32
N ILE A 487 -19.53 39.09 -0.69
CA ILE A 487 -18.25 39.45 -1.30
C ILE A 487 -17.48 38.18 -1.70
N ILE A 488 -17.38 37.18 -0.82
CA ILE A 488 -16.70 35.92 -1.14
C ILE A 488 -17.39 35.17 -2.27
N ALA A 489 -18.73 35.11 -2.28
CA ALA A 489 -19.48 34.41 -3.33
C ALA A 489 -19.29 35.01 -4.73
N ALA A 490 -18.90 36.29 -4.81
CA ALA A 490 -18.65 36.99 -6.08
C ALA A 490 -17.19 36.87 -6.57
N LEU A 491 -16.29 36.25 -5.79
CA LEU A 491 -14.90 36.05 -6.19
C LEU A 491 -14.73 34.97 -7.27
N PRO A 492 -13.66 35.06 -8.09
CA PRO A 492 -13.36 34.04 -9.09
C PRO A 492 -12.80 32.75 -8.46
N GLY A 493 -13.21 31.59 -9.01
CA GLY A 493 -12.64 30.28 -8.71
C GLY A 493 -12.65 29.87 -7.25
N ILE A 494 -13.74 30.15 -6.54
CA ILE A 494 -13.91 29.80 -5.12
C ILE A 494 -14.85 28.60 -4.99
N PRO A 495 -14.40 27.44 -4.50
CA PRO A 495 -15.31 26.39 -4.07
C PRO A 495 -16.09 26.89 -2.84
N GLU A 496 -17.37 26.50 -2.71
CA GLU A 496 -18.29 26.97 -1.66
C GLU A 496 -17.71 26.85 -0.24
N ASN A 497 -16.86 25.85 -0.02
CA ASN A 497 -16.24 25.50 1.26
C ASN A 497 -14.75 25.89 1.37
N ARG A 498 -14.22 26.80 0.54
CA ARG A 498 -12.78 27.19 0.54
C ARG A 498 -12.21 27.54 1.92
N PHE A 499 -13.01 28.19 2.76
CA PHE A 499 -12.60 28.61 4.10
C PHE A 499 -13.15 27.69 5.19
N ALA A 500 -13.93 26.65 4.86
CA ALA A 500 -14.42 25.71 5.86
C ALA A 500 -13.23 25.01 6.53
N THR A 501 -13.22 24.95 7.85
CA THR A 501 -12.10 24.38 8.59
C THR A 501 -12.50 23.90 9.98
N ALA A 502 -12.07 22.69 10.31
CA ALA A 502 -12.11 22.13 11.66
C ALA A 502 -11.31 22.98 12.67
N THR A 503 -10.38 23.82 12.21
CA THR A 503 -9.65 24.80 13.02
C THR A 503 -10.58 25.88 13.58
N TRP A 504 -11.50 26.39 12.75
CA TRP A 504 -12.48 27.38 13.20
C TRP A 504 -13.63 26.75 13.96
N ASP A 505 -14.10 25.58 13.48
CA ASP A 505 -15.23 24.85 14.05
C ASP A 505 -14.86 24.06 15.33
N GLU A 506 -13.58 24.04 15.72
CA GLU A 506 -13.09 23.44 16.98
C GLU A 506 -13.40 21.94 17.14
N THR A 507 -13.50 21.22 16.03
CA THR A 507 -13.98 19.82 15.98
C THR A 507 -12.91 18.75 16.22
N ALA A 508 -11.69 19.11 16.59
CA ALA A 508 -10.60 18.18 16.95
C ALA A 508 -10.14 18.40 18.40
N ASP A 509 -9.43 17.43 18.97
CA ASP A 509 -8.85 17.53 20.33
C ASP A 509 -7.47 18.18 20.29
N VAL A 510 -6.72 17.92 19.22
CA VAL A 510 -5.36 18.38 19.00
C VAL A 510 -5.25 19.04 17.63
N TYR A 511 -4.59 20.19 17.57
CA TYR A 511 -4.31 20.91 16.34
C TYR A 511 -2.80 20.96 16.10
N VAL A 512 -2.37 20.43 14.95
CA VAL A 512 -0.98 20.43 14.50
C VAL A 512 -0.85 21.39 13.32
N PHE A 513 -0.05 22.43 13.50
CA PHE A 513 0.16 23.46 12.47
C PHE A 513 1.59 23.44 11.92
N THR A 514 1.71 23.63 10.61
CA THR A 514 2.93 24.12 9.97
C THR A 514 2.59 25.34 9.11
N PHE A 515 3.43 26.37 9.16
CA PHE A 515 3.16 27.67 8.55
C PHE A 515 3.94 27.90 7.26
N GLY A 516 4.43 26.85 6.60
CA GLY A 516 5.17 26.96 5.34
C GLY A 516 4.32 27.57 4.22
N GLN A 517 3.00 27.42 4.29
CA GLN A 517 2.04 27.95 3.30
C GLN A 517 1.98 29.50 3.26
N GLU A 518 2.59 30.18 4.23
CA GLU A 518 2.67 31.63 4.27
C GLU A 518 3.50 32.24 3.12
N THR A 519 4.35 31.45 2.45
CA THR A 519 5.16 31.92 1.30
C THR A 519 4.42 31.87 -0.05
N PHE A 520 3.22 31.28 -0.12
CA PHE A 520 2.62 30.87 -1.40
C PHE A 520 1.41 31.70 -1.85
N HIS A 521 1.09 32.78 -1.15
CA HIS A 521 -0.13 33.57 -1.42
C HIS A 521 0.12 35.08 -1.38
N GLY A 522 -0.71 35.83 -2.10
CA GLY A 522 -0.88 37.28 -1.94
C GLY A 522 -2.04 37.59 -0.99
N LEU A 523 -1.94 38.71 -0.26
CA LEU A 523 -2.99 39.20 0.62
C LEU A 523 -3.79 40.31 -0.07
N TYR A 524 -5.11 40.20 0.01
CA TYR A 524 -6.05 41.10 -0.62
C TYR A 524 -7.05 41.61 0.41
N ARG A 525 -7.20 42.93 0.51
CA ARG A 525 -8.11 43.58 1.46
C ARG A 525 -9.33 44.14 0.74
N SER A 526 -10.51 43.70 1.15
CA SER A 526 -11.80 44.24 0.71
C SER A 526 -11.88 45.73 1.05
N LYS A 527 -12.16 46.55 0.05
CA LYS A 527 -12.36 48.00 0.18
C LYS A 527 -13.68 48.31 0.90
N THR A 528 -14.69 47.45 0.72
CA THR A 528 -16.00 47.63 1.36
C THR A 528 -15.98 47.32 2.85
N THR A 529 -15.24 46.30 3.27
CA THR A 529 -15.39 45.75 4.64
C THR A 529 -14.10 45.69 5.45
N GLY A 530 -12.95 45.87 4.81
CA GLY A 530 -11.63 45.70 5.42
C GLY A 530 -11.22 44.22 5.63
N MET A 531 -12.08 43.26 5.28
CA MET A 531 -11.76 41.83 5.34
C MET A 531 -10.54 41.53 4.49
N THR A 532 -9.56 40.84 5.05
CA THR A 532 -8.33 40.45 4.33
C THR A 532 -8.36 38.96 4.05
N ILE A 533 -8.13 38.57 2.80
CA ILE A 533 -8.13 37.17 2.35
C ILE A 533 -6.80 36.82 1.66
N PRO A 534 -6.35 35.57 1.77
CA PRO A 534 -5.22 35.07 1.01
C PRO A 534 -5.70 34.51 -0.34
N MET A 535 -5.00 34.84 -1.43
CA MET A 535 -5.24 34.24 -2.75
C MET A 535 -3.92 33.84 -3.41
N GLY A 536 -3.91 32.66 -4.03
CA GLY A 536 -2.79 32.13 -4.80
C GLY A 536 -3.29 31.41 -6.06
N THR A 537 -2.51 31.48 -7.14
CA THR A 537 -2.79 30.80 -8.40
C THR A 537 -1.49 30.37 -9.08
N TYR A 538 -1.54 29.26 -9.80
CA TYR A 538 -0.44 28.78 -10.65
C TYR A 538 -0.46 29.42 -12.05
N ALA A 539 -1.50 30.19 -12.39
CA ALA A 539 -1.65 30.86 -13.69
C ALA A 539 -0.70 32.06 -13.88
N LEU A 540 -0.15 32.58 -12.78
CA LEU A 540 0.71 33.75 -12.75
C LEU A 540 2.03 33.40 -12.05
N PRO A 541 3.11 34.19 -12.23
CA PRO A 541 4.39 33.94 -11.59
C PRO A 541 4.24 33.72 -10.08
N TYR A 542 4.77 32.59 -9.63
CA TYR A 542 4.58 32.10 -8.26
C TYR A 542 5.40 32.90 -7.25
N TYR A 543 6.65 33.22 -7.62
CA TYR A 543 7.56 34.11 -6.91
C TYR A 543 8.08 35.19 -7.86
N LEU A 544 8.30 36.39 -7.31
CA LEU A 544 9.02 37.46 -7.98
C LEU A 544 10.51 37.43 -7.58
N PRO A 545 11.42 38.13 -8.30
CA PRO A 545 12.86 38.05 -8.07
C PRO A 545 13.33 38.38 -6.65
N GLY A 546 12.56 39.13 -5.86
CA GLY A 546 12.81 39.45 -4.46
C GLY A 546 12.52 38.32 -3.47
N GLY A 547 12.11 37.13 -3.96
CA GLY A 547 12.02 35.90 -3.17
C GLY A 547 10.61 35.53 -2.72
N PRO A 548 10.47 34.55 -1.80
CA PRO A 548 9.18 33.91 -1.53
C PRO A 548 8.08 34.82 -0.94
N PHE A 549 8.43 35.95 -0.33
CA PHE A 549 7.44 36.90 0.18
C PHE A 549 7.01 37.97 -0.82
N GLU A 550 7.75 38.12 -1.92
CA GLU A 550 7.36 39.02 -2.99
C GLU A 550 6.31 38.35 -3.88
N LYS A 551 5.20 39.05 -4.11
CA LYS A 551 4.00 38.50 -4.74
C LYS A 551 3.48 39.43 -5.82
N PHE A 552 2.98 38.83 -6.88
CA PHE A 552 2.39 39.54 -7.99
C PHE A 552 0.97 40.01 -7.66
N ASP A 553 0.65 41.26 -7.98
CA ASP A 553 -0.67 41.86 -7.74
C ASP A 553 -1.66 41.40 -8.82
N TYR A 554 -2.55 40.47 -8.46
CA TYR A 554 -3.56 39.96 -9.40
C TYR A 554 -4.60 41.04 -9.78
N THR A 555 -4.81 42.06 -8.95
CA THR A 555 -5.78 43.13 -9.26
C THR A 555 -5.32 44.04 -10.40
N SER A 556 -4.01 44.06 -10.67
CA SER A 556 -3.40 44.82 -11.75
C SER A 556 -3.59 44.18 -13.14
N VAL A 557 -3.95 42.89 -13.19
CA VAL A 557 -3.96 42.10 -14.43
C VAL A 557 -5.29 42.24 -15.19
N PRO A 558 -5.27 42.60 -16.48
CA PRO A 558 -6.46 42.56 -17.34
C PRO A 558 -7.04 41.14 -17.47
N TYR A 559 -8.35 41.04 -17.67
CA TYR A 559 -9.03 39.74 -17.82
C TYR A 559 -8.50 38.95 -19.04
N GLU A 560 -8.16 39.66 -20.11
CA GLU A 560 -7.65 39.11 -21.36
C GLU A 560 -6.38 38.27 -21.17
N GLU A 561 -5.56 38.58 -20.16
CA GLU A 561 -4.30 37.88 -19.88
C GLU A 561 -4.48 36.61 -19.03
N ILE A 562 -5.65 36.44 -18.40
CA ILE A 562 -5.96 35.32 -17.52
C ILE A 562 -7.06 34.39 -18.04
N GLN A 563 -7.86 34.82 -19.03
CA GLN A 563 -9.03 34.05 -19.51
C GLN A 563 -8.67 32.63 -19.98
N ASP A 564 -7.52 32.44 -20.64
CA ASP A 564 -7.07 31.12 -21.11
C ASP A 564 -6.37 30.30 -20.03
N LYS A 565 -5.96 30.95 -18.92
CA LYS A 565 -5.23 30.32 -17.82
C LYS A 565 -6.13 29.96 -16.63
N LEU A 566 -7.26 30.64 -16.51
CA LEU A 566 -8.29 30.45 -15.48
C LEU A 566 -9.67 30.33 -16.17
N PRO A 567 -9.92 29.25 -16.93
CA PRO A 567 -11.06 29.15 -17.85
C PRO A 567 -12.44 29.21 -17.17
N ASN A 568 -12.52 28.90 -15.88
CA ASN A 568 -13.76 28.95 -15.09
C ASN A 568 -13.97 30.29 -14.35
N THR A 569 -13.11 31.27 -14.61
CA THR A 569 -13.26 32.62 -14.09
C THR A 569 -13.96 33.50 -15.11
N THR A 570 -15.11 34.07 -14.76
CA THR A 570 -15.82 34.99 -15.64
C THR A 570 -15.20 36.40 -15.60
N ARG A 571 -15.42 37.15 -16.68
CA ARG A 571 -15.02 38.57 -16.76
C ARG A 571 -15.60 39.41 -15.63
N ASP A 572 -16.86 39.17 -15.27
CA ASP A 572 -17.53 39.92 -14.21
C ASP A 572 -16.95 39.61 -12.84
N GLN A 573 -16.67 38.34 -12.53
CA GLN A 573 -15.98 37.96 -11.28
C GLN A 573 -14.58 38.57 -11.20
N TRP A 574 -13.82 38.58 -12.31
CA TRP A 574 -12.49 39.18 -12.34
C TRP A 574 -12.54 40.69 -12.15
N ASN A 575 -13.45 41.38 -12.86
CA ASN A 575 -13.65 42.81 -12.71
C ASN A 575 -14.12 43.16 -11.29
N PHE A 576 -15.03 42.37 -10.73
CA PHE A 576 -15.45 42.51 -9.33
C PHE A 576 -14.25 42.41 -8.40
N PHE A 577 -13.45 41.34 -8.49
CA PHE A 577 -12.26 41.15 -7.65
C PHE A 577 -11.30 42.34 -7.72
N ARG A 578 -10.98 42.82 -8.93
CA ARG A 578 -10.12 44.00 -9.15
C ARG A 578 -10.71 45.28 -8.54
N SER A 579 -12.02 45.44 -8.63
CA SER A 579 -12.71 46.63 -8.11
C SER A 579 -12.84 46.62 -6.59
N GLU A 580 -13.16 45.47 -5.99
CA GLU A 580 -13.47 45.32 -4.56
C GLU A 580 -12.21 45.17 -3.71
N PHE A 581 -11.15 44.56 -4.22
CA PHE A 581 -9.96 44.28 -3.43
C PHE A 581 -8.79 45.21 -3.75
N SER A 582 -8.00 45.50 -2.72
CA SER A 582 -6.67 46.10 -2.84
C SER A 582 -5.62 45.07 -2.46
N PHE A 583 -4.62 44.87 -3.30
CA PHE A 583 -3.45 44.08 -2.95
C PHE A 583 -2.63 44.78 -1.88
N ILE A 584 -2.25 44.05 -0.83
CA ILE A 584 -1.48 44.58 0.30
C ILE A 584 -0.12 43.88 0.49
N GLY A 585 0.36 43.16 -0.55
CA GLY A 585 1.61 42.42 -0.53
C GLY A 585 1.44 40.91 -0.31
N GLY A 586 2.56 40.21 -0.17
CA GLY A 586 2.59 38.80 0.23
C GLY A 586 2.52 38.63 1.75
N PHE A 587 3.45 37.85 2.30
CA PHE A 587 3.55 37.65 3.75
C PHE A 587 3.68 38.97 4.51
N ASN A 588 2.84 39.16 5.53
CA ASN A 588 2.86 40.34 6.38
C ASN A 588 3.01 39.92 7.85
N LYS A 589 4.16 40.27 8.44
CA LYS A 589 4.53 39.86 9.80
C LYS A 589 3.54 40.32 10.88
N ASP A 590 2.97 41.52 10.75
CA ASP A 590 2.09 42.09 11.77
C ASP A 590 0.72 41.41 11.75
N ILE A 591 0.22 41.14 10.53
CA ILE A 591 -0.98 40.34 10.30
C ILE A 591 -0.78 38.92 10.84
N PHE A 592 0.35 38.29 10.52
CA PHE A 592 0.66 36.92 10.94
C PHE A 592 0.77 36.77 12.47
N VAL A 593 1.51 37.66 13.14
CA VAL A 593 1.64 37.63 14.61
C VAL A 593 0.29 37.89 15.29
N LYS A 594 -0.50 38.85 14.77
CA LYS A 594 -1.85 39.08 15.28
C LYS A 594 -2.72 37.82 15.16
N ASP A 595 -2.64 37.15 14.01
CA ASP A 595 -3.43 35.95 13.75
C ASP A 595 -3.03 34.76 14.62
N LEU A 596 -1.72 34.58 14.88
CA LEU A 596 -1.25 33.52 15.77
C LEU A 596 -1.87 33.69 17.16
N ARG A 597 -1.90 34.92 17.66
CA ARG A 597 -2.49 35.27 18.96
C ARG A 597 -3.99 35.02 18.98
N THR A 598 -4.71 35.42 17.92
CA THR A 598 -6.14 35.18 17.80
C THR A 598 -6.45 33.68 17.81
N LEU A 599 -5.76 32.90 16.97
CA LEU A 599 -5.95 31.47 16.87
C LEU A 599 -5.64 30.76 18.19
N PHE A 600 -4.48 31.04 18.79
CA PHE A 600 -4.08 30.38 20.04
C PHE A 600 -5.01 30.75 21.19
N THR A 601 -5.46 32.01 21.26
CA THR A 601 -6.47 32.42 22.25
C THR A 601 -7.75 31.61 22.10
N ARG A 602 -8.24 31.47 20.87
CA ARG A 602 -9.47 30.72 20.56
C ARG A 602 -9.33 29.25 20.97
N LEU A 603 -8.33 28.55 20.44
CA LEU A 603 -8.12 27.13 20.70
C LEU A 603 -7.82 26.83 22.17
N LYS A 604 -7.07 27.70 22.88
CA LYS A 604 -6.81 27.55 24.32
C LYS A 604 -8.07 27.77 25.15
N ARG A 605 -8.92 28.74 24.80
CA ARG A 605 -10.23 28.94 25.46
C ARG A 605 -11.14 27.73 25.29
N ALA A 606 -11.08 27.07 24.13
CA ALA A 606 -11.78 25.83 23.85
C ALA A 606 -11.13 24.57 24.46
N GLY A 607 -10.07 24.72 25.28
CA GLY A 607 -9.39 23.62 25.96
C GLY A 607 -8.59 22.70 25.03
N LYS A 608 -8.28 23.14 23.81
CA LYS A 608 -7.62 22.30 22.79
C LYS A 608 -6.11 22.27 22.96
N THR A 609 -5.50 21.15 22.57
CA THR A 609 -4.04 21.05 22.48
C THR A 609 -3.57 21.64 21.14
N ILE A 610 -2.48 22.40 21.19
CA ILE A 610 -1.87 23.01 20.00
C ILE A 610 -0.42 22.55 19.95
N ILE A 611 0.00 22.08 18.76
CA ILE A 611 1.36 21.67 18.43
C ILE A 611 1.77 22.42 17.16
N ILE A 612 2.98 22.95 17.14
CA ILE A 612 3.57 23.57 15.95
C ILE A 612 4.74 22.71 15.50
N VAL A 613 4.74 22.33 14.22
CA VAL A 613 5.91 21.75 13.57
C VAL A 613 6.67 22.91 12.91
N GLY A 614 7.83 23.23 13.46
CA GLY A 614 8.72 24.26 12.93
C GLY A 614 9.23 23.90 11.53
N LEU A 615 9.54 24.91 10.74
CA LEU A 615 9.99 24.75 9.37
C LEU A 615 11.51 24.54 9.31
N ASN A 616 12.00 23.76 8.34
CA ASN A 616 13.43 23.66 8.10
C ASN A 616 13.99 24.96 7.52
N SER A 617 14.81 25.67 8.28
CA SER A 617 15.50 26.88 7.84
C SER A 617 17.00 26.76 7.61
N LYS A 618 17.58 25.55 7.65
CA LYS A 618 19.05 25.37 7.67
C LYS A 618 19.62 24.45 6.61
N VAL A 619 18.87 23.43 6.19
CA VAL A 619 19.40 22.34 5.36
C VAL A 619 18.70 22.33 4.01
N GLY A 620 19.44 22.53 2.91
CA GLY A 620 18.87 22.56 1.56
C GLY A 620 19.54 23.61 0.69
N ARG A 621 19.13 23.70 -0.58
CA ARG A 621 19.76 24.60 -1.57
C ARG A 621 18.86 25.76 -1.97
N ASP A 622 17.56 25.71 -1.65
CA ASP A 622 16.65 26.84 -1.81
C ASP A 622 16.83 27.85 -0.67
N LEU A 623 17.87 28.67 -0.76
CA LEU A 623 18.21 29.66 0.27
C LEU A 623 17.09 30.69 0.50
N GLY A 624 16.29 30.99 -0.52
CA GLY A 624 15.15 31.90 -0.41
C GLY A 624 14.07 31.33 0.50
N ILE A 625 13.67 30.07 0.26
CA ILE A 625 12.69 29.36 1.08
C ILE A 625 13.21 29.13 2.50
N LEU A 626 14.47 28.68 2.66
CA LEU A 626 15.06 28.45 3.98
C LEU A 626 15.09 29.75 4.82
N SER A 627 15.40 30.88 4.19
CA SER A 627 15.37 32.20 4.85
C SER A 627 13.95 32.58 5.28
N ALA A 628 12.96 32.40 4.38
CA ALA A 628 11.55 32.70 4.68
C ALA A 628 11.02 31.82 5.83
N PHE A 629 11.34 30.52 5.81
CA PHE A 629 11.00 29.57 6.87
C PHE A 629 11.65 29.94 8.21
N GLY A 630 12.90 30.43 8.18
CA GLY A 630 13.57 30.99 9.35
C GLY A 630 12.80 32.16 9.96
N GLN A 631 12.41 33.14 9.14
CA GLN A 631 11.65 34.31 9.59
C GLN A 631 10.28 33.91 10.17
N ILE A 632 9.58 32.95 9.56
CA ILE A 632 8.30 32.44 10.08
C ILE A 632 8.51 31.77 11.45
N ASN A 633 9.54 30.94 11.61
CA ASN A 633 9.87 30.32 12.89
C ASN A 633 10.21 31.35 13.97
N GLU A 634 11.00 32.38 13.64
CA GLU A 634 11.38 33.47 14.55
C GLU A 634 10.17 34.25 15.06
N LEU A 635 9.13 34.43 14.24
CA LEU A 635 7.88 35.06 14.64
C LEU A 635 6.97 34.12 15.43
N THR A 636 6.97 32.84 15.08
CA THR A 636 6.06 31.83 15.66
C THR A 636 6.49 31.40 17.05
N LEU A 637 7.78 31.13 17.25
CA LEU A 637 8.30 30.54 18.49
C LEU A 637 8.06 31.41 19.75
N PRO A 638 8.24 32.75 19.73
CA PRO A 638 7.93 33.59 20.88
C PRO A 638 6.45 33.56 21.26
N VAL A 639 5.55 33.60 20.27
CA VAL A 639 4.10 33.54 20.51
C VAL A 639 3.71 32.15 21.03
N ALA A 640 4.28 31.08 20.48
CA ALA A 640 4.05 29.73 20.98
C ALA A 640 4.43 29.59 22.46
N ARG A 641 5.60 30.12 22.85
CA ARG A 641 6.07 30.12 24.25
C ARG A 641 5.13 30.90 25.17
N GLU A 642 4.68 32.08 24.75
CA GLU A 642 3.74 32.90 25.52
C GLU A 642 2.44 32.15 25.86
N PHE A 643 1.92 31.37 24.91
CA PHE A 643 0.68 30.62 25.09
C PHE A 643 0.89 29.18 25.64
N GLY A 644 2.14 28.80 25.95
CA GLY A 644 2.47 27.42 26.34
C GLY A 644 2.04 26.40 25.28
N VAL A 645 2.33 26.67 24.02
CA VAL A 645 2.09 25.80 22.86
C VAL A 645 3.33 24.95 22.62
N ASP A 646 3.14 23.66 22.36
CA ASP A 646 4.24 22.75 22.08
C ASP A 646 4.83 23.06 20.70
N PHE A 647 6.17 23.12 20.61
CA PHE A 647 6.89 23.43 19.38
C PHE A 647 7.91 22.33 19.08
N ILE A 648 7.72 21.63 17.96
CA ILE A 648 8.61 20.61 17.44
C ILE A 648 9.57 21.28 16.46
N ASP A 649 10.86 21.34 16.81
CA ASP A 649 11.88 21.89 15.92
C ASP A 649 12.28 20.87 14.85
N ALA A 650 12.02 21.15 13.57
CA ALA A 650 12.40 20.29 12.45
C ALA A 650 13.90 20.02 12.38
N HIS A 651 14.76 20.92 12.89
CA HIS A 651 16.21 20.70 12.95
C HIS A 651 16.61 19.56 13.89
N GLN A 652 15.70 19.03 14.71
CA GLN A 652 15.93 17.80 15.47
C GLN A 652 16.05 16.57 14.57
N PHE A 653 15.41 16.60 13.40
CA PHE A 653 15.30 15.46 12.49
C PHE A 653 16.02 15.70 11.15
N VAL A 654 15.99 16.95 10.66
CA VAL A 654 16.67 17.35 9.42
C VAL A 654 18.08 17.83 9.76
N LYS A 655 19.10 17.02 9.46
CA LYS A 655 20.50 17.28 9.79
C LYS A 655 21.39 17.50 8.57
N SER A 656 21.01 16.95 7.43
CA SER A 656 21.79 16.92 6.19
C SER A 656 20.88 16.84 4.97
N GLU A 657 21.42 17.08 3.77
CA GLU A 657 20.66 16.95 2.52
C GLU A 657 20.11 15.52 2.30
N ASN A 658 20.70 14.51 2.93
CA ASN A 658 20.19 13.13 2.91
C ASN A 658 18.88 12.94 3.69
N ASP A 659 18.45 13.96 4.44
CA ASP A 659 17.16 13.99 5.15
C ASP A 659 16.08 14.71 4.31
N LEU A 660 16.42 15.22 3.11
CA LEU A 660 15.52 15.92 2.20
C LEU A 660 14.99 15.00 1.10
N ALA A 661 13.75 15.25 0.66
CA ALA A 661 13.16 14.49 -0.45
C ALA A 661 13.94 14.68 -1.75
N LYS A 662 14.03 13.63 -2.56
CA LYS A 662 14.69 13.62 -3.87
C LYS A 662 13.70 13.86 -5.00
N ASP A 663 12.88 14.89 -4.87
CA ASP A 663 11.74 15.20 -5.75
C ASP A 663 12.09 16.15 -6.91
N GLY A 664 13.38 16.46 -7.10
CA GLY A 664 13.84 17.39 -8.13
C GLY A 664 13.62 18.88 -7.81
N SER A 665 13.10 19.22 -6.62
CA SER A 665 13.08 20.60 -6.15
C SER A 665 14.48 21.12 -5.79
N PHE A 666 14.67 22.44 -5.75
CA PHE A 666 15.91 23.05 -5.25
C PHE A 666 16.15 22.81 -3.74
N GLY A 667 15.29 22.00 -3.08
CA GLY A 667 15.55 21.32 -1.81
C GLY A 667 15.37 22.19 -0.57
N GLY A 668 14.72 21.63 0.46
CA GLY A 668 14.61 22.20 1.80
C GLY A 668 13.18 22.23 2.37
N SER A 669 12.16 22.18 1.51
CA SER A 669 10.75 22.19 1.89
C SER A 669 10.16 20.80 2.17
N HIS A 670 10.67 19.76 1.51
CA HIS A 670 10.20 18.39 1.65
C HIS A 670 11.29 17.48 2.23
N TYR A 671 10.88 16.53 3.07
CA TYR A 671 11.81 15.63 3.76
C TYR A 671 11.75 14.19 3.25
N GLU A 672 12.76 13.41 3.55
CA GLU A 672 12.69 11.95 3.39
C GLU A 672 11.58 11.37 4.27
N ARG A 673 10.96 10.26 3.82
CA ARG A 673 9.85 9.61 4.54
C ARG A 673 10.18 9.31 6.01
N ARG A 674 11.42 8.92 6.31
CA ARG A 674 11.89 8.64 7.67
C ARG A 674 11.80 9.85 8.60
N VAL A 675 11.99 11.06 8.08
CA VAL A 675 11.90 12.31 8.85
C VAL A 675 10.45 12.60 9.23
N TYR A 676 9.51 12.44 8.30
CA TYR A 676 8.08 12.59 8.63
C TYR A 676 7.62 11.56 9.67
N LYS A 677 8.16 10.34 9.63
CA LYS A 677 7.91 9.36 10.69
C LYS A 677 8.40 9.88 12.04
N GLN A 678 9.62 10.39 12.14
CA GLN A 678 10.16 10.94 13.39
C GLN A 678 9.34 12.13 13.92
N ILE A 679 8.89 13.02 13.03
CA ILE A 679 7.98 14.11 13.38
C ILE A 679 6.65 13.56 13.91
N SER A 680 6.10 12.52 13.27
CA SER A 680 4.85 11.87 13.70
C SER A 680 5.00 11.21 15.07
N ASP A 681 6.11 10.50 15.31
CA ASP A 681 6.44 9.89 16.60
C ASP A 681 6.53 10.98 17.71
N ALA A 682 7.11 12.14 17.39
CA ALA A 682 7.17 13.28 18.32
C ALA A 682 5.78 13.87 18.63
N ILE A 683 4.91 13.99 17.63
CA ILE A 683 3.51 14.41 17.82
C ILE A 683 2.79 13.41 18.74
N LEU A 684 2.86 12.10 18.45
CA LEU A 684 2.20 11.07 19.25
C LEU A 684 2.68 11.06 20.70
N ASN A 685 3.98 11.28 20.94
CA ASN A 685 4.52 11.38 22.29
C ASN A 685 3.88 12.54 23.08
N ILE A 686 3.71 13.71 22.46
CA ILE A 686 3.04 14.85 23.10
C ILE A 686 1.57 14.50 23.40
N VAL A 687 0.87 13.93 22.43
CA VAL A 687 -0.55 13.56 22.53
C VAL A 687 -0.77 12.53 23.65
N HIS A 688 0.02 11.46 23.68
CA HIS A 688 -0.07 10.42 24.69
C HIS A 688 0.24 10.94 26.10
N ASN A 689 1.24 11.82 26.24
CA ASN A 689 1.57 12.41 27.55
C ASN A 689 0.43 13.28 28.08
N LYS A 690 -0.26 14.04 27.21
CA LYS A 690 -1.39 14.87 27.64
C LYS A 690 -2.63 14.05 27.99
N ILE A 691 -2.92 12.99 27.24
CA ILE A 691 -4.03 12.07 27.56
C ILE A 691 -3.79 11.36 28.89
N LYS A 692 -2.55 10.90 29.14
CA LYS A 692 -2.18 10.30 30.44
C LYS A 692 -2.42 11.28 31.58
N ASN A 693 -1.99 12.54 31.43
CA ASN A 693 -2.15 13.57 32.46
C ASN A 693 -3.62 13.98 32.70
N MET A 694 -4.48 13.94 31.67
CA MET A 694 -5.93 14.21 31.85
C MET A 694 -6.64 13.10 32.64
N LYS A 695 -6.23 11.83 32.49
CA LYS A 695 -6.79 10.71 33.27
C LYS A 695 -6.40 10.74 34.75
N THR A 696 -5.29 11.39 35.11
CA THR A 696 -4.83 11.51 36.50
C THR A 696 -5.51 12.62 37.30
N ILE A 697 -6.27 13.52 36.65
CA ILE A 697 -6.84 14.73 37.27
C ILE A 697 -8.33 14.57 37.63
N LEU A 698 -8.99 13.48 37.21
CA LEU A 698 -10.33 13.14 37.70
C LEU A 698 -10.21 12.34 39.01
N PRO A 699 -10.63 12.88 40.17
CA PRO A 699 -10.79 12.06 41.36
C PRO A 699 -11.99 11.13 41.13
N TYR A 700 -11.82 9.87 41.52
CA TYR A 700 -12.89 8.89 41.68
C TYR A 700 -14.07 9.42 42.49
#